data_AF-A0A935JMX5-F1
#
_entry.id   AF-A0A935JMX5-F1
#
_cell.length_a   1.000
_cell.length_b   1.000
_cell.length_c   1.000
_cell.angle_alpha   90.00
_cell.angle_beta   90.00
_cell.angle_gamma   90.00
#
_symmetry.space_group_name_H-M   'P 1'
#
loop_
_entity.id
_entity.type
_entity.pdbx_description
1 polymer ?
#
loop_
_entity_poly.entity_id
_entity_poly.type
_entity_poly.pdbx_seq_one_letter_code
_entity_poly.pdbx_strand_id
1 'polypeptide(L)'
;MRFIISNILLVLTFVSSHAQTKGVTPKPVIRGQQSVVSSIYAVVVGISDYQDPAIPDLRFADKDAEAFANYLRSDAGGNLDNDHLKVLINEQATVAQFAIALDWLMEVVKENDQVILYFSGHGDVEKKTITQPGYLLCWDAPARVYLAGGAMALPMFQDIITTLSSQNKAKVIVITDACRSGKLAGSSVGGSQITGANLAKQYANEIKILSCQPNEYSIEGEQWGGGRGAFSYNFINGLYGLADFNKDGSVSVFEIGRYLEDHVPAEVAPVSQLPMILGDKSAMLSQVDDQLLAEVTSGKSNQIVTLSPIESKGIEEQILMTLDSSTRILYQSFYTSLREKVFLQPSTKCADYYYNQLIAKKELNKLYSSMRRNFAAALQDDAQQVMNQFISGDREIFLHTKDGWRYKFKRYPSYLARAAELLGEDHIMYSTLQARRCFFEGFLIALENENPNQEAGNLALQKFNEALRWQKDLPQVYWQISKLYGYTLIQADSMEYYALKAMDLQPGWVIPYELLAGSYLWPFSMPEKAKYYLEKAATIDSSSSDIKNIWGMYYSYISDLDNAEYYYKKAIQLDSLMGGPYINLGILYVQKAQYDKAIPLFSFLIKKYPSHEWAYRNLGTVYFIQGRYSESEKLIRKSLELDSNFMETHIRLADLLFQTGRIKEAGKHYIKATQLNAFEPYTWYHLMLYYLYTGQTTLAEKTINHAINLDSTKAIHWVAAAHFNLQIGNILTADIQLEKAFSLDSMLAELYSEIAYLRIKQAHFEDAIVQSKKSLKTYPGNYMAMIYLAIATTKLNREQEGINWLEKSIQNGAMYPILMALLELESLRKLKEWNLLINKYFSGKVKD
;
A
#
# COMPACT_ATOMS: atom_id res chain seq x y z
N MET A 1 71.65 6.95 56.12
CA MET A 1 71.62 8.05 55.13
C MET A 1 70.50 7.77 54.14
N ARG A 2 69.53 8.69 54.04
CA ARG A 2 68.34 8.88 53.16
C ARG A 2 68.01 7.89 52.01
N PHE A 3 66.85 7.20 52.12
CA PHE A 3 65.58 7.30 51.33
C PHE A 3 65.56 7.27 49.76
N ILE A 4 64.81 6.30 49.16
CA ILE A 4 63.55 6.46 48.32
C ILE A 4 63.29 5.35 47.25
N ILE A 5 62.19 4.58 47.45
CA ILE A 5 61.03 4.19 46.56
C ILE A 5 61.29 3.47 45.20
N SER A 6 60.54 2.45 44.72
CA SER A 6 59.53 1.51 45.26
C SER A 6 59.13 0.49 44.16
N ASN A 7 59.04 -0.77 44.60
CA ASN A 7 58.25 -1.96 44.19
C ASN A 7 57.43 -2.01 42.87
N ILE A 8 57.71 -3.07 42.09
CA ILE A 8 56.73 -3.94 41.42
C ILE A 8 57.05 -5.37 41.87
N LEU A 9 56.17 -6.02 42.65
CA LEU A 9 56.41 -7.37 43.14
C LEU A 9 55.34 -8.35 42.64
N LEU A 10 55.85 -9.30 41.86
CA LEU A 10 55.30 -10.57 41.43
C LEU A 10 55.34 -11.56 42.61
N VAL A 11 54.25 -12.30 42.91
CA VAL A 11 54.31 -13.48 43.78
C VAL A 11 53.48 -14.62 43.21
N LEU A 12 54.20 -15.70 42.91
CA LEU A 12 53.75 -17.08 42.65
C LEU A 12 53.08 -17.70 43.88
N THR A 13 52.13 -18.62 43.69
CA THR A 13 52.05 -19.83 44.52
C THR A 13 51.46 -21.05 43.80
N PHE A 14 51.99 -22.19 44.26
CA PHE A 14 51.97 -23.58 43.81
C PHE A 14 50.64 -24.32 43.66
N VAL A 15 50.71 -25.34 42.78
CA VAL A 15 49.77 -26.47 42.62
C VAL A 15 49.80 -27.40 43.83
N SER A 16 48.63 -27.86 44.27
CA SER A 16 48.45 -29.18 44.88
C SER A 16 47.05 -29.74 44.57
N SER A 17 47.02 -31.01 44.17
CA SER A 17 45.84 -31.79 43.80
C SER A 17 45.06 -32.29 45.01
N HIS A 18 43.74 -32.10 45.05
CA HIS A 18 42.81 -32.94 45.80
C HIS A 18 41.52 -33.14 44.99
N ALA A 19 41.22 -34.40 44.70
CA ALA A 19 39.93 -34.84 44.20
C ALA A 19 38.85 -34.66 45.28
N GLN A 20 37.68 -34.13 44.93
CA GLN A 20 36.49 -34.30 45.77
C GLN A 20 35.19 -34.34 44.95
N THR A 21 34.68 -35.57 44.86
CA THR A 21 33.27 -36.01 44.89
C THR A 21 32.29 -35.49 43.84
N LYS A 22 32.04 -36.37 42.86
CA LYS A 22 30.70 -36.61 42.29
C LYS A 22 29.70 -36.82 43.43
N GLY A 23 28.56 -36.15 43.36
CA GLY A 23 27.43 -36.36 44.25
C GLY A 23 26.75 -35.06 44.63
N VAL A 24 25.86 -34.55 43.77
CA VAL A 24 24.78 -33.70 44.27
C VAL A 24 23.82 -34.67 44.95
N THR A 25 23.90 -34.77 46.27
CA THR A 25 22.88 -35.43 47.08
C THR A 25 21.54 -34.78 46.73
N PRO A 26 20.50 -35.54 46.33
CA PRO A 26 19.17 -34.97 46.20
C PRO A 26 18.82 -34.38 47.56
N LYS A 27 18.54 -33.08 47.61
CA LYS A 27 17.78 -32.55 48.74
C LYS A 27 16.51 -33.40 48.84
N PRO A 28 16.05 -33.75 50.05
CA PRO A 28 14.79 -34.44 50.19
C PRO A 28 13.75 -33.66 49.40
N VAL A 29 13.03 -34.35 48.52
CA VAL A 29 11.79 -33.83 47.93
C VAL A 29 10.87 -33.63 49.12
N ILE A 30 10.94 -32.45 49.74
CA ILE A 30 9.77 -31.87 50.36
C ILE A 30 8.80 -31.80 49.18
N ARG A 31 7.72 -32.59 49.23
CA ARG A 31 6.54 -32.38 48.41
C ARG A 31 6.13 -30.94 48.65
N GLY A 32 6.71 -30.03 47.87
CA GLY A 32 6.36 -28.63 47.87
C GLY A 32 4.90 -28.59 47.50
N GLN A 33 4.13 -27.86 48.29
CA GLN A 33 2.77 -27.47 47.97
C GLN A 33 2.72 -27.14 46.47
N GLN A 34 1.95 -27.91 45.69
CA GLN A 34 1.57 -27.49 44.35
C GLN A 34 1.09 -26.04 44.50
N SER A 35 1.72 -25.11 43.78
CA SER A 35 1.23 -23.74 43.70
C SER A 35 -0.22 -23.85 43.23
N VAL A 36 -1.16 -23.60 44.14
CA VAL A 36 -2.59 -23.68 43.82
C VAL A 36 -2.82 -22.63 42.75
N VAL A 37 -3.12 -23.08 41.52
CA VAL A 37 -3.48 -22.18 40.42
C VAL A 37 -4.71 -21.41 40.88
N SER A 38 -4.60 -20.08 40.89
CA SER A 38 -5.65 -19.20 41.41
C SER A 38 -6.83 -19.12 40.44
N SER A 39 -6.55 -18.80 39.17
CA SER A 39 -7.54 -18.76 38.09
C SER A 39 -6.89 -19.11 36.76
N ILE A 40 -7.69 -19.62 35.81
CA ILE A 40 -7.24 -19.95 34.45
C ILE A 40 -7.87 -18.94 33.50
N TYR A 41 -7.06 -18.31 32.67
CA TYR A 41 -7.51 -17.42 31.60
C TYR A 41 -7.04 -17.94 30.25
N ALA A 42 -7.86 -17.82 29.21
CA ALA A 42 -7.55 -18.33 27.90
C ALA A 42 -7.93 -17.38 26.75
N VAL A 43 -7.08 -17.34 25.74
CA VAL A 43 -7.36 -16.75 24.43
C VAL A 43 -7.18 -17.83 23.38
N VAL A 44 -8.25 -18.08 22.62
CA VAL A 44 -8.32 -19.14 21.60
C VAL A 44 -8.64 -18.48 20.26
N VAL A 45 -7.76 -18.65 19.29
CA VAL A 45 -7.88 -18.07 17.94
C VAL A 45 -7.90 -19.19 16.90
N GLY A 46 -8.85 -19.13 15.97
CA GLY A 46 -8.99 -20.09 14.86
C GLY A 46 -9.40 -19.40 13.57
N ILE A 47 -8.61 -19.53 12.51
CA ILE A 47 -8.87 -18.83 11.25
C ILE A 47 -8.76 -19.82 10.10
N SER A 48 -9.89 -20.05 9.44
CA SER A 48 -9.97 -20.86 8.22
C SER A 48 -10.25 -20.03 6.98
N ASP A 49 -11.15 -19.05 7.09
CA ASP A 49 -11.52 -18.14 6.02
C ASP A 49 -10.74 -16.83 6.16
N TYR A 50 -9.86 -16.50 5.19
CA TYR A 50 -9.05 -15.29 5.21
C TYR A 50 -9.63 -14.21 4.32
N GLN A 51 -9.55 -12.95 4.76
CA GLN A 51 -10.11 -11.83 4.01
C GLN A 51 -9.45 -11.62 2.65
N ASP A 52 -8.12 -11.76 2.58
CA ASP A 52 -7.37 -11.62 1.34
C ASP A 52 -7.43 -12.96 0.57
N PRO A 53 -8.09 -13.02 -0.60
CA PRO A 53 -8.27 -14.27 -1.34
C PRO A 53 -6.96 -14.84 -1.91
N ALA A 54 -5.86 -14.08 -1.87
CA ALA A 54 -4.54 -14.59 -2.22
C ALA A 54 -3.89 -15.40 -1.08
N ILE A 55 -4.45 -15.39 0.12
CA ILE A 55 -4.14 -16.34 1.20
C ILE A 55 -5.08 -17.55 1.01
N PRO A 56 -4.55 -18.77 0.80
CA PRO A 56 -5.40 -19.94 0.68
C PRO A 56 -6.16 -20.21 1.98
N ASP A 57 -7.47 -20.38 1.92
CA ASP A 57 -8.26 -20.79 3.09
C ASP A 57 -7.82 -22.16 3.61
N LEU A 58 -7.91 -22.31 4.93
CA LEU A 58 -7.83 -23.60 5.60
C LEU A 58 -9.24 -24.17 5.74
N ARG A 59 -9.34 -25.45 6.06
CA ARG A 59 -10.62 -26.17 6.12
C ARG A 59 -11.17 -26.28 7.54
N PHE A 60 -10.29 -26.39 8.54
CA PHE A 60 -10.69 -26.84 9.87
C PHE A 60 -10.01 -26.11 11.03
N ALA A 61 -9.17 -25.11 10.78
CA ALA A 61 -8.48 -24.36 11.83
C ALA A 61 -9.44 -23.62 12.79
N ASP A 62 -10.60 -23.17 12.29
CA ASP A 62 -11.67 -22.60 13.12
C ASP A 62 -12.32 -23.67 14.00
N LYS A 63 -12.62 -24.85 13.44
CA LYS A 63 -13.13 -26.00 14.19
C LYS A 63 -12.13 -26.50 15.22
N ASP A 64 -10.84 -26.42 14.94
CA ASP A 64 -9.75 -26.73 15.87
C ASP A 64 -9.80 -25.84 17.11
N ALA A 65 -9.91 -24.53 16.91
CA ALA A 65 -10.14 -23.57 17.97
C ALA A 65 -11.47 -23.79 18.71
N GLU A 66 -12.57 -24.02 18.00
CA GLU A 66 -13.88 -24.24 18.62
C GLU A 66 -13.89 -25.43 19.56
N ALA A 67 -13.39 -26.60 19.14
CA ALA A 67 -13.41 -27.75 20.04
C ALA A 67 -12.30 -27.69 21.12
N PHE A 68 -11.22 -26.92 20.93
CA PHE A 68 -10.33 -26.61 22.05
C PHE A 68 -11.02 -25.69 23.08
N ALA A 69 -11.77 -24.68 22.62
CA ALA A 69 -12.58 -23.83 23.51
C ALA A 69 -13.66 -24.65 24.24
N ASN A 70 -14.30 -25.62 23.58
CA ASN A 70 -15.25 -26.52 24.22
C ASN A 70 -14.59 -27.44 25.25
N TYR A 71 -13.38 -27.92 24.98
CA TYR A 71 -12.58 -28.62 25.98
C TYR A 71 -12.35 -27.74 27.21
N LEU A 72 -11.92 -26.48 27.05
CA LEU A 72 -11.70 -25.55 28.18
C LEU A 72 -12.97 -25.24 28.99
N ARG A 73 -14.15 -25.32 28.37
CA ARG A 73 -15.45 -25.18 29.05
C ARG A 73 -15.87 -26.42 29.83
N SER A 74 -15.28 -27.58 29.54
CA SER A 74 -15.57 -28.83 30.25
C SER A 74 -14.92 -28.88 31.63
N ASP A 75 -15.37 -29.79 32.49
CA ASP A 75 -14.78 -30.02 33.81
C ASP A 75 -13.29 -30.41 33.71
N ALA A 76 -12.92 -31.21 32.71
CA ALA A 76 -11.53 -31.60 32.44
C ALA A 76 -10.63 -30.41 32.01
N GLY A 77 -11.23 -29.41 31.35
CA GLY A 77 -10.52 -28.23 30.84
C GLY A 77 -10.54 -27.01 31.77
N GLY A 78 -11.16 -27.12 32.94
CA GLY A 78 -11.16 -26.07 33.97
C GLY A 78 -12.44 -25.24 34.08
N ASN A 79 -13.50 -25.59 33.34
CA ASN A 79 -14.83 -24.94 33.41
C ASN A 79 -14.77 -23.41 33.18
N LEU A 80 -14.06 -22.99 32.13
CA LEU A 80 -13.89 -21.56 31.81
C LEU A 80 -15.16 -20.95 31.24
N ASP A 81 -15.64 -19.87 31.87
CA ASP A 81 -16.74 -19.04 31.37
C ASP A 81 -16.26 -17.93 30.40
N ASN A 82 -17.19 -17.09 29.93
CA ASN A 82 -16.88 -15.97 29.02
C ASN A 82 -16.05 -14.85 29.66
N ASP A 83 -15.92 -14.82 30.99
CA ASP A 83 -15.06 -13.89 31.71
C ASP A 83 -13.62 -14.40 31.80
N HIS A 84 -13.41 -15.72 31.59
CA HIS A 84 -12.10 -16.37 31.61
C HIS A 84 -11.63 -16.86 30.23
N LEU A 85 -12.50 -16.91 29.22
CA LEU A 85 -12.19 -17.40 27.88
C LEU A 85 -12.60 -16.39 26.80
N LYS A 86 -11.65 -15.99 25.95
CA LYS A 86 -11.91 -15.25 24.70
C LYS A 86 -11.67 -16.15 23.50
N VAL A 87 -12.68 -16.27 22.65
CA VAL A 87 -12.63 -17.08 21.43
C VAL A 87 -12.80 -16.13 20.24
N LEU A 88 -11.84 -16.14 19.32
CA LEU A 88 -11.85 -15.32 18.09
C LEU A 88 -11.78 -16.26 16.89
N ILE A 89 -12.85 -16.31 16.11
CA ILE A 89 -12.97 -17.19 14.94
C ILE A 89 -13.17 -16.37 13.66
N ASN A 90 -12.43 -16.72 12.60
CA ASN A 90 -12.56 -16.13 11.26
C ASN A 90 -12.61 -14.59 11.33
N GLU A 91 -13.67 -13.93 10.84
CA GLU A 91 -13.81 -12.47 10.80
C GLU A 91 -13.65 -11.76 12.16
N GLN A 92 -13.82 -12.47 13.28
CA GLN A 92 -13.61 -11.93 14.62
C GLN A 92 -12.12 -11.86 15.01
N ALA A 93 -11.28 -12.66 14.36
CA ALA A 93 -9.86 -12.78 14.64
C ALA A 93 -9.01 -11.79 13.83
N THR A 94 -9.39 -10.51 13.87
CA THR A 94 -8.55 -9.43 13.33
C THR A 94 -7.30 -9.24 14.20
N VAL A 95 -6.25 -8.63 13.65
CA VAL A 95 -5.05 -8.32 14.43
C VAL A 95 -5.34 -7.39 15.62
N ALA A 96 -6.30 -6.47 15.49
CA ALA A 96 -6.67 -5.57 16.58
C ALA A 96 -7.42 -6.31 17.69
N GLN A 97 -8.37 -7.18 17.34
CA GLN A 97 -9.10 -8.01 18.31
C GLN A 97 -8.17 -8.97 19.04
N PHE A 98 -7.23 -9.59 18.31
CA PHE A 98 -6.24 -10.47 18.93
C PHE A 98 -5.32 -9.70 19.89
N ALA A 99 -4.80 -8.54 19.48
CA ALA A 99 -3.97 -7.70 20.36
C ALA A 99 -4.72 -7.25 21.62
N ILE A 100 -6.01 -6.95 21.50
CA ILE A 100 -6.88 -6.56 22.61
C ILE A 100 -7.21 -7.71 23.56
N ALA A 101 -7.38 -8.92 23.04
CA ALA A 101 -7.53 -10.12 23.87
C ALA A 101 -6.25 -10.37 24.69
N LEU A 102 -5.07 -10.11 24.10
CA LEU A 102 -3.80 -10.21 24.82
C LEU A 102 -3.60 -9.07 25.85
N ASP A 103 -4.01 -7.84 25.54
CA ASP A 103 -4.04 -6.73 26.51
C ASP A 103 -4.95 -7.03 27.70
N TRP A 104 -6.12 -7.60 27.44
CA TRP A 104 -7.03 -8.06 28.50
C TRP A 104 -6.34 -9.04 29.46
N LEU A 105 -5.57 -10.01 28.95
CA LEU A 105 -4.80 -10.92 29.81
C LEU A 105 -3.80 -10.17 30.68
N MET A 106 -3.03 -9.23 30.12
CA MET A 106 -2.04 -8.46 30.88
C MET A 106 -2.68 -7.62 32.00
N GLU A 107 -3.94 -7.19 31.85
CA GLU A 107 -4.69 -6.44 32.86
C GLU A 107 -5.26 -7.33 33.98
N VAL A 108 -5.82 -8.51 33.65
CA VAL A 108 -6.58 -9.32 34.62
C VAL A 108 -5.75 -10.38 35.34
N VAL A 109 -4.68 -10.87 34.71
CA VAL A 109 -3.86 -11.98 35.20
C VAL A 109 -2.97 -11.54 36.36
N LYS A 110 -2.96 -12.33 37.42
CA LYS A 110 -2.18 -12.09 38.66
C LYS A 110 -1.16 -13.20 38.91
N GLU A 111 -0.36 -13.02 39.97
CA GLU A 111 0.61 -14.01 40.42
C GLU A 111 -0.06 -15.35 40.73
N ASN A 112 0.51 -16.44 40.21
CA ASN A 112 0.00 -17.82 40.27
C ASN A 112 -1.26 -18.14 39.45
N ASP A 113 -1.73 -17.23 38.59
CA ASP A 113 -2.73 -17.59 37.57
C ASP A 113 -2.10 -18.42 36.44
N GLN A 114 -2.93 -19.15 35.70
CA GLN A 114 -2.54 -19.86 34.49
C GLN A 114 -3.13 -19.16 33.26
N VAL A 115 -2.31 -18.94 32.24
CA VAL A 115 -2.73 -18.38 30.95
C VAL A 115 -2.57 -19.44 29.88
N ILE A 116 -3.60 -19.61 29.04
CA ILE A 116 -3.59 -20.51 27.89
C ILE A 116 -3.77 -19.67 26.62
N LEU A 117 -2.78 -19.69 25.73
CA LEU A 117 -2.83 -19.05 24.42
C LEU A 117 -2.90 -20.15 23.37
N TYR A 118 -4.00 -20.24 22.65
CA TYR A 118 -4.18 -21.19 21.55
C TYR A 118 -4.37 -20.44 20.23
N PHE A 119 -3.61 -20.81 19.21
CA PHE A 119 -3.75 -20.27 17.87
C PHE A 119 -3.76 -21.41 16.84
N SER A 120 -4.78 -21.45 15.99
CA SER A 120 -4.84 -22.33 14.81
C SER A 120 -5.08 -21.50 13.55
N GLY A 121 -4.24 -21.68 12.53
CA GLY A 121 -4.29 -20.88 11.30
C GLY A 121 -2.95 -20.88 10.55
N HIS A 122 -2.81 -19.98 9.58
CA HIS A 122 -1.54 -19.80 8.88
C HIS A 122 -0.47 -19.15 9.76
N GLY A 123 0.73 -19.72 9.66
CA GLY A 123 1.98 -19.09 10.08
C GLY A 123 2.90 -18.94 8.88
N ASP A 124 3.51 -17.78 8.71
CA ASP A 124 4.47 -17.54 7.63
C ASP A 124 5.72 -16.80 8.13
N VAL A 125 6.72 -16.70 7.26
CA VAL A 125 8.03 -16.13 7.56
C VAL A 125 8.47 -15.19 6.46
N GLU A 126 9.09 -14.08 6.83
CA GLU A 126 9.77 -13.22 5.86
C GLU A 126 11.05 -13.94 5.40
N LYS A 127 11.21 -14.14 4.08
CA LYS A 127 12.18 -15.12 3.53
C LYS A 127 13.56 -14.51 3.25
N LYS A 128 13.74 -13.19 3.40
CA LYS A 128 14.96 -12.50 2.96
C LYS A 128 16.00 -12.18 4.02
N THR A 129 15.62 -11.85 5.26
CA THR A 129 16.60 -11.49 6.29
C THR A 129 17.20 -12.74 6.92
N ILE A 130 18.41 -12.65 7.49
CA ILE A 130 19.01 -13.77 8.23
C ILE A 130 18.12 -14.17 9.43
N THR A 131 17.42 -13.21 10.02
CA THR A 131 16.56 -13.42 11.19
C THR A 131 15.19 -14.00 10.83
N GLN A 132 14.71 -13.83 9.58
CA GLN A 132 13.42 -14.32 9.06
C GLN A 132 12.28 -14.28 10.10
N PRO A 133 11.83 -13.07 10.53
CA PRO A 133 10.78 -12.96 11.52
C PRO A 133 9.54 -13.74 11.06
N GLY A 134 8.98 -14.53 11.99
CA GLY A 134 7.74 -15.24 11.76
C GLY A 134 6.52 -14.38 12.11
N TYR A 135 5.38 -14.75 11.55
CA TYR A 135 4.10 -14.10 11.77
C TYR A 135 3.01 -15.15 11.96
N LEU A 136 2.05 -14.84 12.84
CA LEU A 136 0.75 -15.49 12.88
C LEU A 136 -0.22 -14.63 12.08
N LEU A 137 -0.84 -15.19 11.05
CA LEU A 137 -1.68 -14.43 10.13
C LEU A 137 -3.08 -14.34 10.73
N CYS A 138 -3.52 -13.11 11.02
CA CYS A 138 -4.90 -12.84 11.44
C CYS A 138 -5.83 -12.81 10.22
N TRP A 139 -7.14 -12.75 10.45
CA TRP A 139 -8.14 -12.74 9.38
C TRP A 139 -7.92 -11.62 8.34
N ASP A 140 -7.50 -10.45 8.82
CA ASP A 140 -7.21 -9.26 8.02
C ASP A 140 -5.74 -9.15 7.57
N ALA A 141 -5.01 -10.27 7.55
CA ALA A 141 -3.65 -10.32 7.00
C ALA A 141 -3.63 -10.03 5.50
N PRO A 142 -2.77 -9.15 4.99
CA PRO A 142 -2.52 -9.05 3.56
C PRO A 142 -1.65 -10.21 3.10
N ALA A 143 -1.87 -10.75 1.89
CA ALA A 143 -1.15 -11.93 1.40
C ALA A 143 0.37 -11.75 1.24
N ARG A 144 0.85 -10.51 1.21
CA ARG A 144 2.26 -10.20 0.92
C ARG A 144 2.92 -9.24 1.89
N VAL A 145 2.25 -8.19 2.38
CA VAL A 145 2.92 -7.08 3.07
C VAL A 145 2.60 -7.07 4.57
N TYR A 146 2.98 -8.14 5.29
CA TYR A 146 2.63 -8.31 6.72
C TYR A 146 3.12 -7.16 7.62
N LEU A 147 4.24 -6.52 7.27
CA LEU A 147 4.78 -5.35 7.97
C LEU A 147 3.86 -4.11 7.90
N ALA A 148 2.91 -4.08 6.95
CA ALA A 148 1.90 -3.03 6.90
C ALA A 148 0.74 -3.27 7.89
N GLY A 149 0.59 -4.50 8.42
CA GLY A 149 -0.44 -4.86 9.38
C GLY A 149 -1.13 -6.20 9.08
N GLY A 150 -2.20 -6.48 9.83
CA GLY A 150 -3.02 -7.69 9.66
C GLY A 150 -2.38 -8.99 10.13
N ALA A 151 -1.15 -8.97 10.62
CA ALA A 151 -0.47 -10.16 11.16
C ALA A 151 0.22 -9.85 12.49
N MET A 152 0.28 -10.84 13.37
CA MET A 152 0.95 -10.75 14.66
C MET A 152 2.40 -11.23 14.54
N ALA A 153 3.34 -10.32 14.70
CA ALA A 153 4.76 -10.64 14.66
C ALA A 153 5.15 -11.50 15.87
N LEU A 154 5.84 -12.63 15.65
CA LEU A 154 6.24 -13.53 16.73
C LEU A 154 7.12 -12.85 17.82
N PRO A 155 8.03 -11.91 17.51
CA PRO A 155 8.77 -11.17 18.55
C PRO A 155 7.83 -10.42 19.51
N MET A 156 6.83 -9.72 18.96
CA MET A 156 5.84 -9.02 19.76
C MET A 156 5.01 -9.99 20.61
N PHE A 157 4.57 -11.10 20.03
CA PHE A 157 3.84 -12.13 20.75
C PHE A 157 4.67 -12.73 21.90
N GLN A 158 5.97 -12.93 21.67
CA GLN A 158 6.90 -13.40 22.70
C GLN A 158 7.11 -12.38 23.83
N ASP A 159 7.14 -11.09 23.54
CA ASP A 159 7.26 -10.06 24.58
C ASP A 159 6.04 -10.07 25.52
N ILE A 160 4.85 -10.31 24.98
CA ILE A 160 3.61 -10.48 25.76
C ILE A 160 3.69 -11.72 26.65
N ILE A 161 4.08 -12.87 26.06
CA ILE A 161 4.27 -14.13 26.81
C ILE A 161 5.25 -13.91 27.97
N THR A 162 6.37 -13.22 27.69
CA THR A 162 7.41 -12.93 28.68
C THR A 162 6.90 -12.00 29.78
N THR A 163 6.07 -11.01 29.43
CA THR A 163 5.44 -10.11 30.39
C THR A 163 4.52 -10.89 31.35
N LEU A 164 3.63 -11.73 30.82
CA LEU A 164 2.76 -12.58 31.63
C LEU A 164 3.54 -13.55 32.52
N SER A 165 4.57 -14.20 31.98
CA SER A 165 5.35 -15.23 32.69
C SER A 165 6.29 -14.65 33.75
N SER A 166 6.91 -13.50 33.47
CA SER A 166 7.99 -12.94 34.29
C SER A 166 7.55 -11.77 35.16
N GLN A 167 6.68 -10.89 34.67
CA GLN A 167 6.17 -9.74 35.42
C GLN A 167 4.94 -10.12 36.25
N ASN A 168 3.94 -10.75 35.61
CA ASN A 168 2.74 -11.19 36.32
C ASN A 168 2.97 -12.52 37.06
N LYS A 169 4.09 -13.21 36.81
CA LYS A 169 4.44 -14.51 37.40
C LYS A 169 3.34 -15.56 37.20
N ALA A 170 2.66 -15.50 36.06
CA ALA A 170 1.69 -16.49 35.66
C ALA A 170 2.37 -17.70 35.02
N LYS A 171 1.74 -18.86 35.09
CA LYS A 171 2.13 -20.02 34.28
C LYS A 171 1.51 -19.84 32.89
N VAL A 172 2.33 -19.70 31.86
CA VAL A 172 1.85 -19.43 30.49
C VAL A 172 2.02 -20.66 29.63
N ILE A 173 0.93 -21.14 29.04
CA ILE A 173 0.90 -22.26 28.11
C ILE A 173 0.54 -21.72 26.73
N VAL A 174 1.42 -21.94 25.75
CA VAL A 174 1.23 -21.50 24.37
C VAL A 174 1.09 -22.72 23.49
N ILE A 175 -0.02 -22.83 22.79
CA ILE A 175 -0.32 -23.89 21.85
C ILE A 175 -0.54 -23.26 20.47
N THR A 176 0.21 -23.72 19.47
CA THR A 176 0.07 -23.19 18.12
C THR A 176 -0.03 -24.30 17.10
N ASP A 177 -1.19 -24.40 16.48
CA ASP A 177 -1.44 -25.21 15.30
C ASP A 177 -1.33 -24.37 14.03
N ALA A 178 -0.09 -23.99 13.72
CA ALA A 178 0.22 -23.19 12.55
C ALA A 178 1.44 -23.75 11.83
N CYS A 179 1.48 -23.57 10.51
CA CYS A 179 2.67 -23.89 9.73
C CYS A 179 3.88 -23.11 10.28
N ARG A 180 5.05 -23.75 10.32
CA ARG A 180 6.30 -23.16 10.85
C ARG A 180 6.22 -22.72 12.32
N SER A 181 5.25 -23.23 13.09
CA SER A 181 5.06 -22.91 14.52
C SER A 181 6.32 -23.12 15.36
N GLY A 182 7.17 -24.09 15.00
CA GLY A 182 8.48 -24.34 15.62
C GLY A 182 9.40 -23.12 15.74
N LYS A 183 9.21 -22.04 14.95
CA LYS A 183 10.00 -20.81 15.13
C LYS A 183 9.79 -20.12 16.49
N LEU A 184 8.68 -20.39 17.18
CA LEU A 184 8.41 -19.94 18.55
C LEU A 184 9.30 -20.61 19.62
N ALA A 185 10.01 -21.69 19.26
CA ALA A 185 10.75 -22.55 20.18
C ALA A 185 12.05 -21.94 20.75
N GLY A 186 12.63 -20.92 20.11
CA GLY A 186 13.74 -20.15 20.69
C GLY A 186 15.12 -20.40 20.09
N SER A 187 15.50 -19.48 19.20
CA SER A 187 16.86 -18.95 18.92
C SER A 187 16.75 -17.81 17.88
N SER A 188 15.66 -17.82 17.10
CA SER A 188 15.30 -16.87 16.04
C SER A 188 14.42 -15.68 16.46
N VAL A 189 13.76 -15.73 17.64
CA VAL A 189 12.80 -14.69 18.06
C VAL A 189 13.47 -13.45 18.69
N GLY A 190 14.72 -13.58 19.18
CA GLY A 190 15.38 -12.56 20.00
C GLY A 190 16.78 -12.14 19.55
N GLY A 191 17.15 -12.34 18.27
CA GLY A 191 18.39 -11.82 17.68
C GLY A 191 19.63 -11.93 18.57
N SER A 192 20.22 -13.14 18.68
CA SER A 192 21.53 -13.38 19.33
C SER A 192 21.80 -12.60 20.62
N GLN A 193 21.24 -13.02 21.77
CA GLN A 193 21.83 -12.95 23.13
C GLN A 193 20.73 -13.09 24.21
N ILE A 194 20.02 -14.22 24.27
CA ILE A 194 19.28 -14.57 25.49
C ILE A 194 20.32 -15.16 26.46
N THR A 195 20.54 -14.51 27.60
CA THR A 195 21.45 -15.02 28.65
C THR A 195 20.89 -16.34 29.23
N GLY A 196 21.75 -17.24 29.69
CA GLY A 196 21.31 -18.51 30.28
C GLY A 196 20.34 -18.35 31.46
N ALA A 197 20.39 -17.21 32.16
CA ALA A 197 19.47 -16.87 33.25
C ALA A 197 18.08 -16.45 32.76
N ASN A 198 17.99 -15.69 31.67
CA ASN A 198 16.70 -15.33 31.06
C ASN A 198 16.06 -16.54 30.40
N LEU A 199 16.86 -17.40 29.77
CA LEU A 199 16.41 -18.66 29.21
C LEU A 199 15.86 -19.59 30.31
N ALA A 200 16.57 -19.74 31.43
CA ALA A 200 16.10 -20.56 32.56
C ALA A 200 14.80 -20.03 33.21
N LYS A 201 14.63 -18.70 33.33
CA LYS A 201 13.37 -18.09 33.79
C LYS A 201 12.22 -18.34 32.81
N GLN A 202 12.50 -18.21 31.52
CA GLN A 202 11.55 -18.49 30.46
C GLN A 202 11.05 -19.95 30.54
N TYR A 203 11.96 -20.91 30.68
CA TYR A 203 11.61 -22.33 30.80
C TYR A 203 10.89 -22.71 32.11
N ALA A 204 10.98 -21.90 33.16
CA ALA A 204 10.36 -22.21 34.45
C ALA A 204 8.84 -21.98 34.47
N ASN A 205 8.37 -20.92 33.80
CA ASN A 205 6.96 -20.50 33.84
C ASN A 205 6.27 -20.56 32.46
N GLU A 206 6.97 -20.92 31.39
CA GLU A 206 6.41 -21.05 30.05
C GLU A 206 6.41 -22.51 29.58
N ILE A 207 5.27 -22.94 29.04
CA ILE A 207 5.13 -24.19 28.30
C ILE A 207 4.75 -23.83 26.87
N LYS A 208 5.43 -24.40 25.88
CA LYS A 208 5.10 -24.22 24.46
C LYS A 208 4.87 -25.58 23.83
N ILE A 209 3.74 -25.75 23.15
CA ILE A 209 3.32 -26.96 22.46
C ILE A 209 3.02 -26.56 21.02
N LEU A 210 3.92 -26.91 20.11
CA LEU A 210 3.94 -26.43 18.74
C LEU A 210 3.63 -27.62 17.80
N SER A 211 2.78 -27.40 16.81
CA SER A 211 2.30 -28.48 15.95
C SER A 211 3.34 -29.09 15.02
N CYS A 212 4.42 -28.36 14.69
CA CYS A 212 5.43 -28.80 13.75
C CYS A 212 6.78 -28.10 13.96
N GLN A 213 7.84 -28.60 13.30
CA GLN A 213 9.17 -27.98 13.31
C GLN A 213 9.20 -26.66 12.51
N PRO A 214 10.23 -25.80 12.67
CA PRO A 214 10.32 -24.49 11.99
C PRO A 214 10.18 -24.49 10.46
N ASN A 215 10.45 -25.64 9.82
CA ASN A 215 10.42 -25.82 8.36
C ASN A 215 9.34 -26.80 7.89
N GLU A 216 8.41 -27.18 8.77
CA GLU A 216 7.31 -28.09 8.47
C GLU A 216 5.96 -27.35 8.39
N TYR A 217 4.96 -28.04 7.88
CA TYR A 217 3.58 -27.58 7.74
C TYR A 217 2.69 -28.33 8.73
N SER A 218 1.59 -27.70 9.14
CA SER A 218 0.53 -28.43 9.85
C SER A 218 -0.46 -29.00 8.84
N ILE A 219 -0.96 -30.21 9.10
CA ILE A 219 -1.81 -30.99 8.20
C ILE A 219 -3.23 -31.10 8.77
N GLU A 220 -4.23 -30.96 7.92
CA GLU A 220 -5.66 -31.04 8.27
C GLU A 220 -6.46 -31.94 7.30
N GLY A 221 -7.56 -32.52 7.77
CA GLY A 221 -8.28 -33.54 7.01
C GLY A 221 -9.54 -34.09 7.71
N GLU A 222 -10.45 -34.66 6.91
CA GLU A 222 -11.73 -35.22 7.38
C GLU A 222 -11.56 -36.48 8.24
N GLN A 223 -10.44 -37.20 8.07
CA GLN A 223 -10.13 -38.42 8.81
C GLN A 223 -9.99 -38.18 10.33
N TRP A 224 -9.71 -36.95 10.75
CA TRP A 224 -9.57 -36.58 12.15
C TRP A 224 -10.90 -36.02 12.67
N GLY A 225 -11.73 -36.90 13.24
CA GLY A 225 -12.97 -36.49 13.90
C GLY A 225 -14.02 -35.84 12.98
N GLY A 226 -14.00 -36.12 11.67
CA GLY A 226 -14.91 -35.51 10.70
C GLY A 226 -14.43 -34.17 10.13
N GLY A 227 -13.18 -33.76 10.41
CA GLY A 227 -12.56 -32.56 9.85
C GLY A 227 -11.84 -31.71 10.89
N ARG A 228 -10.54 -31.95 11.09
CA ARG A 228 -9.64 -31.26 12.05
C ARG A 228 -8.18 -31.29 11.60
N GLY A 229 -7.33 -30.52 12.27
CA GLY A 229 -5.87 -30.65 12.21
C GLY A 229 -5.37 -31.92 12.91
N ALA A 230 -4.38 -32.61 12.32
CA ALA A 230 -3.82 -33.84 12.87
C ALA A 230 -3.26 -33.64 14.29
N PHE A 231 -2.56 -32.51 14.49
CA PHE A 231 -2.05 -32.11 15.80
C PHE A 231 -3.18 -31.77 16.77
N SER A 232 -4.10 -30.88 16.40
CA SER A 232 -5.17 -30.43 17.30
C SER A 232 -6.09 -31.57 17.74
N TYR A 233 -6.42 -32.49 16.82
CA TYR A 233 -7.19 -33.69 17.13
C TYR A 233 -6.50 -34.56 18.19
N ASN A 234 -5.23 -34.90 17.96
CA ASN A 234 -4.46 -35.74 18.87
C ASN A 234 -4.17 -35.02 20.21
N PHE A 235 -3.91 -33.72 20.18
CA PHE A 235 -3.66 -32.93 21.38
C PHE A 235 -4.87 -32.94 22.32
N ILE A 236 -6.06 -32.65 21.80
CA ILE A 236 -7.30 -32.64 22.60
C ILE A 236 -7.61 -34.04 23.15
N ASN A 237 -7.48 -35.09 22.34
CA ASN A 237 -7.69 -36.46 22.81
C ASN A 237 -6.69 -36.87 23.89
N GLY A 238 -5.42 -36.45 23.74
CA GLY A 238 -4.40 -36.64 24.76
C GLY A 238 -4.78 -35.96 26.08
N LEU A 239 -5.28 -34.71 26.04
CA LEU A 239 -5.73 -33.97 27.21
C LEU A 239 -6.96 -34.59 27.90
N TYR A 240 -7.88 -35.21 27.15
CA TYR A 240 -8.98 -35.99 27.73
C TYR A 240 -8.52 -37.24 28.48
N GLY A 241 -7.26 -37.64 28.34
CA GLY A 241 -6.66 -38.73 29.11
C GLY A 241 -6.04 -39.84 28.28
N LEU A 242 -6.08 -39.79 26.94
CA LEU A 242 -5.38 -40.80 26.12
C LEU A 242 -3.85 -40.74 26.28
N ALA A 243 -3.33 -39.62 26.77
CA ALA A 243 -1.91 -39.47 27.08
C ALA A 243 -1.54 -39.95 28.51
N ASP A 244 -2.52 -40.25 29.38
CA ASP A 244 -2.26 -40.74 30.75
C ASP A 244 -1.78 -42.21 30.75
N PHE A 245 -0.50 -42.40 30.43
CA PHE A 245 0.11 -43.73 30.34
C PHE A 245 0.33 -44.36 31.72
N ASN A 246 0.51 -43.55 32.77
CA ASN A 246 0.80 -44.03 34.12
C ASN A 246 -0.49 -44.29 34.94
N LYS A 247 -1.64 -43.81 34.45
CA LYS A 247 -2.98 -43.92 35.04
C LYS A 247 -3.10 -43.25 36.40
N ASP A 248 -2.42 -42.12 36.59
CA ASP A 248 -2.49 -41.33 37.82
C ASP A 248 -3.65 -40.32 37.82
N GLY A 249 -4.45 -40.28 36.75
CA GLY A 249 -5.61 -39.40 36.61
C GLY A 249 -5.22 -37.98 36.19
N SER A 250 -3.99 -37.76 35.75
CA SER A 250 -3.51 -36.48 35.25
C SER A 250 -2.69 -36.65 33.98
N VAL A 251 -2.64 -35.61 33.15
CA VAL A 251 -1.77 -35.58 31.97
C VAL A 251 -0.69 -34.53 32.17
N SER A 252 0.56 -34.98 32.22
CA SER A 252 1.74 -34.13 32.30
C SER A 252 2.24 -33.65 30.92
N VAL A 253 3.09 -32.62 30.90
CA VAL A 253 3.79 -32.17 29.68
C VAL A 253 4.62 -33.30 29.05
N PHE A 254 5.21 -34.17 29.86
CA PHE A 254 5.95 -35.34 29.37
C PHE A 254 5.04 -36.32 28.62
N GLU A 255 3.89 -36.64 29.23
CA GLU A 255 2.92 -37.60 28.69
C GLU A 255 2.30 -37.11 27.40
N ILE A 256 1.81 -35.87 27.37
CA ILE A 256 1.24 -35.30 26.15
C ILE A 256 2.28 -35.27 25.03
N GLY A 257 3.55 -34.99 25.36
CA GLY A 257 4.59 -34.89 24.36
C GLY A 257 4.95 -36.22 23.74
N ARG A 258 5.04 -37.27 24.55
CA ARG A 258 5.22 -38.62 24.03
C ARG A 258 4.04 -39.06 23.18
N TYR A 259 2.81 -38.80 23.65
CA TYR A 259 1.60 -39.12 22.91
C TYR A 259 1.60 -38.45 21.53
N LEU A 260 1.88 -37.15 21.47
CA LEU A 260 1.93 -36.40 20.22
C LEU A 260 3.05 -36.85 19.27
N GLU A 261 4.24 -37.14 19.81
CA GLU A 261 5.40 -37.63 19.04
C GLU A 261 5.14 -39.01 18.43
N ASP A 262 4.38 -39.87 19.11
CA ASP A 262 4.02 -41.20 18.60
C ASP A 262 2.88 -41.16 17.56
N HIS A 263 1.87 -40.31 17.76
CA HIS A 263 0.64 -40.35 16.95
C HIS A 263 0.67 -39.43 15.73
N VAL A 264 1.05 -38.16 15.90
CA VAL A 264 0.97 -37.17 14.81
C VAL A 264 1.80 -37.59 13.60
N PRO A 265 3.10 -37.96 13.74
CA PRO A 265 3.92 -38.33 12.59
C PRO A 265 3.47 -39.64 11.93
N ALA A 266 2.94 -40.58 12.71
CA ALA A 266 2.42 -41.84 12.20
C ALA A 266 1.15 -41.64 11.35
N GLU A 267 0.27 -40.71 11.75
CA GLU A 267 -0.99 -40.44 11.08
C GLU A 267 -0.86 -39.58 9.82
N VAL A 268 0.12 -38.66 9.77
CA VAL A 268 0.32 -37.78 8.61
C VAL A 268 1.23 -38.37 7.53
N ALA A 269 1.81 -39.56 7.78
CA ALA A 269 2.70 -40.22 6.85
C ALA A 269 2.06 -40.40 5.45
N PRO A 270 2.81 -40.18 4.35
CA PRO A 270 4.27 -39.98 4.29
C PRO A 270 4.75 -38.52 4.46
N VAL A 271 3.85 -37.57 4.76
CA VAL A 271 4.23 -36.17 4.99
C VAL A 271 4.76 -36.01 6.42
N SER A 272 5.75 -35.14 6.61
CA SER A 272 6.35 -34.91 7.94
C SER A 272 5.62 -33.81 8.70
N GLN A 273 5.20 -34.11 9.92
CA GLN A 273 4.74 -33.16 10.92
C GLN A 273 5.21 -33.65 12.29
N LEU A 274 6.24 -33.00 12.86
CA LEU A 274 6.85 -33.39 14.11
C LEU A 274 6.57 -32.33 15.20
N PRO A 275 5.64 -32.61 16.14
CA PRO A 275 5.34 -31.69 17.22
C PRO A 275 6.57 -31.33 18.07
N MET A 276 6.60 -30.12 18.61
CA MET A 276 7.71 -29.63 19.44
C MET A 276 7.18 -29.11 20.77
N ILE A 277 7.74 -29.60 21.88
CA ILE A 277 7.30 -29.25 23.23
C ILE A 277 8.46 -28.75 24.07
N LEU A 278 8.22 -27.64 24.76
CA LEU A 278 9.17 -26.95 25.61
C LEU A 278 8.50 -26.59 26.94
N GLY A 279 9.29 -26.62 28.03
CA GLY A 279 8.83 -26.29 29.38
C GLY A 279 9.16 -27.39 30.38
N ASP A 280 8.67 -27.23 31.61
CA ASP A 280 8.79 -28.24 32.66
C ASP A 280 8.00 -29.50 32.30
N LYS A 281 8.72 -30.60 32.04
CA LYS A 281 8.15 -31.91 31.69
C LYS A 281 7.23 -32.49 32.77
N SER A 282 7.42 -32.10 34.03
CA SER A 282 6.63 -32.57 35.16
C SER A 282 5.36 -31.75 35.39
N ALA A 283 5.19 -30.62 34.68
CA ALA A 283 4.02 -29.78 34.85
C ALA A 283 2.74 -30.50 34.40
N MET A 284 1.71 -30.43 35.23
CA MET A 284 0.37 -30.90 34.90
C MET A 284 -0.30 -29.97 33.87
N LEU A 285 -0.96 -30.54 32.88
CA LEU A 285 -1.74 -29.84 31.84
C LEU A 285 -3.24 -30.05 31.99
N SER A 286 -3.68 -31.26 32.33
CA SER A 286 -5.10 -31.58 32.54
C SER A 286 -5.30 -32.62 33.65
N GLN A 287 -6.51 -32.63 34.20
CA GLN A 287 -7.00 -33.74 35.00
C GLN A 287 -7.90 -34.61 34.13
N VAL A 288 -7.77 -35.93 34.28
CA VAL A 288 -8.56 -36.90 33.52
C VAL A 288 -9.93 -37.03 34.15
N ASP A 289 -10.96 -36.79 33.35
CA ASP A 289 -12.34 -37.10 33.70
C ASP A 289 -12.69 -38.48 33.12
N ASP A 290 -12.93 -39.46 34.00
CA ASP A 290 -13.20 -40.85 33.60
C ASP A 290 -14.44 -40.98 32.69
N GLN A 291 -15.45 -40.12 32.85
CA GLN A 291 -16.65 -40.14 32.04
C GLN A 291 -16.37 -39.61 30.64
N LEU A 292 -15.70 -38.46 30.52
CA LEU A 292 -15.30 -37.89 29.23
C LEU A 292 -14.29 -38.80 28.51
N LEU A 293 -13.33 -39.40 29.23
CA LEU A 293 -12.39 -40.36 28.67
C LEU A 293 -13.09 -41.61 28.13
N ALA A 294 -14.11 -42.13 28.83
CA ALA A 294 -14.93 -43.24 28.36
C ALA A 294 -15.71 -42.89 27.09
N GLU A 295 -16.21 -41.66 26.99
CA GLU A 295 -16.88 -41.17 25.78
C GLU A 295 -15.91 -41.06 24.59
N VAL A 296 -14.71 -40.52 24.80
CA VAL A 296 -13.65 -40.40 23.77
C VAL A 296 -13.22 -41.80 23.29
N THR A 297 -12.96 -42.73 24.21
CA THR A 297 -12.52 -44.11 23.89
C THR A 297 -13.60 -44.97 23.23
N SER A 298 -14.89 -44.65 23.42
CA SER A 298 -16.00 -45.37 22.79
C SER A 298 -16.23 -45.04 21.30
N GLY A 299 -15.40 -44.17 20.71
CA GLY A 299 -15.57 -43.70 19.33
C GLY A 299 -16.73 -42.72 19.14
N LYS A 300 -17.34 -42.26 20.25
CA LYS A 300 -18.36 -41.19 20.28
C LYS A 300 -17.73 -39.79 20.38
N SER A 301 -16.43 -39.63 20.09
CA SER A 301 -15.73 -38.34 20.13
C SER A 301 -16.46 -37.25 19.33
N ASN A 302 -17.08 -37.61 18.20
CA ASN A 302 -17.84 -36.67 17.36
C ASN A 302 -19.16 -36.20 18.00
N GLN A 303 -19.65 -36.87 19.04
CA GLN A 303 -20.83 -36.46 19.84
C GLN A 303 -20.45 -35.65 21.09
N ILE A 304 -19.19 -35.69 21.52
CA ILE A 304 -18.69 -34.83 22.63
C ILE A 304 -18.62 -33.36 22.18
N VAL A 305 -18.55 -33.13 20.87
CA VAL A 305 -18.69 -31.81 20.23
C VAL A 305 -20.08 -31.17 20.49
N THR A 306 -21.05 -31.94 21.02
CA THR A 306 -22.40 -31.47 21.41
C THR A 306 -22.61 -31.42 22.92
N LEU A 307 -21.61 -31.00 23.70
CA LEU A 307 -21.94 -30.34 24.97
C LEU A 307 -22.50 -28.96 24.64
N SER A 308 -23.82 -28.83 24.80
CA SER A 308 -24.56 -27.57 24.69
C SER A 308 -23.77 -26.42 25.31
N PRO A 309 -23.81 -25.20 24.74
CA PRO A 309 -23.19 -24.05 25.36
C PRO A 309 -23.81 -23.92 26.74
N ILE A 310 -23.04 -24.23 27.78
CA ILE A 310 -23.37 -23.75 29.11
C ILE A 310 -23.22 -22.24 28.96
N GLU A 311 -24.35 -21.56 28.71
CA GLU A 311 -24.48 -20.12 28.85
C GLU A 311 -24.31 -19.80 30.35
N SER A 312 -23.10 -19.97 30.87
CA SER A 312 -22.71 -19.30 32.09
C SER A 312 -22.78 -17.81 31.77
N LYS A 313 -23.85 -17.16 32.23
CA LYS A 313 -24.07 -15.72 32.04
C LYS A 313 -22.86 -14.97 32.59
N GLY A 314 -22.02 -14.44 31.71
CA GLY A 314 -20.84 -13.67 32.11
C GLY A 314 -21.23 -12.38 32.85
N ILE A 315 -20.24 -11.73 33.46
CA ILE A 315 -20.41 -10.48 34.22
C ILE A 315 -21.16 -9.43 33.40
N GLU A 316 -20.92 -9.36 32.09
CA GLU A 316 -21.59 -8.43 31.18
C GLU A 316 -23.11 -8.62 31.16
N GLU A 317 -23.60 -9.83 30.91
CA GLU A 317 -25.03 -10.12 30.85
C GLU A 317 -25.72 -9.89 32.19
N GLN A 318 -25.05 -10.27 33.29
CA GLN A 318 -25.56 -10.06 34.65
C GLN A 318 -25.75 -8.56 34.91
N ILE A 319 -24.77 -7.73 34.55
CA ILE A 319 -24.87 -6.27 34.69
C ILE A 319 -26.00 -5.75 33.80
N LEU A 320 -26.03 -6.12 32.52
CA LEU A 320 -27.02 -5.63 31.55
C LEU A 320 -28.46 -5.93 31.96
N MET A 321 -28.71 -7.06 32.63
CA MET A 321 -30.04 -7.42 33.15
C MET A 321 -30.51 -6.49 34.28
N THR A 322 -29.57 -5.93 35.06
CA THR A 322 -29.88 -5.03 36.20
C THR A 322 -30.03 -3.56 35.82
N LEU A 323 -29.56 -3.15 34.62
CA LEU A 323 -29.62 -1.76 34.16
C LEU A 323 -31.04 -1.30 33.83
N ASP A 324 -31.28 0.00 34.01
CA ASP A 324 -32.49 0.66 33.54
C ASP A 324 -32.57 0.69 32.00
N SER A 325 -33.79 0.83 31.47
CA SER A 325 -34.06 0.79 30.03
C SER A 325 -33.26 1.83 29.24
N SER A 326 -33.02 3.02 29.80
CA SER A 326 -32.29 4.09 29.10
C SER A 326 -30.80 3.79 28.98
N THR A 327 -30.18 3.29 30.04
CA THR A 327 -28.75 2.89 30.03
C THR A 327 -28.53 1.67 29.14
N ARG A 328 -29.47 0.71 29.12
CA ARG A 328 -29.40 -0.45 28.20
C ARG A 328 -29.49 -0.04 26.73
N ILE A 329 -30.38 0.89 26.38
CA ILE A 329 -30.47 1.43 25.00
C ILE A 329 -29.18 2.16 24.62
N LEU A 330 -28.60 2.92 25.54
CA LEU A 330 -27.33 3.63 25.32
C LEU A 330 -26.18 2.64 25.04
N TYR A 331 -26.09 1.57 25.84
CA TYR A 331 -25.12 0.49 25.64
C TYR A 331 -25.29 -0.20 24.28
N GLN A 332 -26.52 -0.54 23.91
CA GLN A 332 -26.84 -1.12 22.60
C GLN A 332 -26.51 -0.16 21.45
N SER A 333 -26.74 1.15 21.62
CA SER A 333 -26.44 2.18 20.62
C SER A 333 -24.93 2.32 20.41
N PHE A 334 -24.13 2.22 21.47
CA PHE A 334 -22.67 2.18 21.38
C PHE A 334 -22.18 1.02 20.51
N TYR A 335 -22.54 -0.23 20.85
CA TYR A 335 -22.11 -1.40 20.06
C TYR A 335 -22.71 -1.44 18.64
N THR A 336 -23.92 -0.91 18.44
CA THR A 336 -24.48 -0.73 17.11
C THR A 336 -23.66 0.26 16.29
N SER A 337 -23.23 1.38 16.90
CA SER A 337 -22.36 2.36 16.24
C SER A 337 -20.99 1.78 15.88
N LEU A 338 -20.46 0.87 16.71
CA LEU A 338 -19.22 0.14 16.38
C LEU A 338 -19.41 -0.73 15.13
N ARG A 339 -20.49 -1.54 15.08
CA ARG A 339 -20.81 -2.39 13.92
C ARG A 339 -21.09 -1.61 12.64
N GLU A 340 -21.80 -0.50 12.76
CA GLU A 340 -22.13 0.39 11.62
C GLU A 340 -20.99 1.33 11.23
N LYS A 341 -19.83 1.24 11.90
CA LYS A 341 -18.64 2.08 11.67
C LYS A 341 -18.89 3.59 11.83
N VAL A 342 -19.82 3.96 12.73
CA VAL A 342 -20.16 5.34 13.07
C VAL A 342 -19.40 5.76 14.33
N PHE A 343 -18.11 6.03 14.19
CA PHE A 343 -17.23 6.15 15.36
C PHE A 343 -17.20 7.54 16.00
N LEU A 344 -16.85 8.58 15.23
CA LEU A 344 -16.61 9.93 15.76
C LEU A 344 -17.59 10.98 15.21
N GLN A 345 -18.27 10.71 14.10
CA GLN A 345 -19.16 11.65 13.42
C GLN A 345 -20.48 10.96 13.04
N PRO A 346 -21.63 11.66 13.13
CA PRO A 346 -21.80 12.99 13.72
C PRO A 346 -21.57 13.00 15.24
N SER A 347 -21.09 14.11 15.80
CA SER A 347 -20.65 14.20 17.22
C SER A 347 -21.72 13.94 18.28
N THR A 348 -23.00 13.85 17.89
CA THR A 348 -24.15 13.61 18.79
C THR A 348 -24.76 12.23 18.64
N LYS A 349 -24.29 11.41 17.69
CA LYS A 349 -24.86 10.08 17.41
C LYS A 349 -23.79 9.15 16.85
N CYS A 350 -22.76 8.91 17.64
CA CYS A 350 -21.62 8.08 17.27
C CYS A 350 -21.12 7.28 18.48
N ALA A 351 -20.24 6.31 18.24
CA ALA A 351 -19.67 5.48 19.29
C ALA A 351 -19.00 6.30 20.39
N ASP A 352 -18.24 7.35 20.05
CA ASP A 352 -17.58 8.20 21.05
C ASP A 352 -18.59 8.94 21.94
N TYR A 353 -19.66 9.46 21.36
CA TYR A 353 -20.74 10.14 22.08
C TYR A 353 -21.41 9.20 23.09
N TYR A 354 -21.68 7.95 22.69
CA TYR A 354 -22.29 6.96 23.57
C TYR A 354 -21.32 6.47 24.63
N TYR A 355 -20.07 6.19 24.26
CA TYR A 355 -19.02 5.77 25.17
C TYR A 355 -18.80 6.78 26.30
N ASN A 356 -18.66 8.07 25.99
CA ASN A 356 -18.45 9.12 26.98
C ASN A 356 -19.61 9.25 27.99
N GLN A 357 -20.84 8.93 27.58
CA GLN A 357 -21.98 8.87 28.50
C GLN A 357 -21.99 7.59 29.34
N LEU A 358 -21.62 6.45 28.76
CA LEU A 358 -21.56 5.17 29.46
C LEU A 358 -20.50 5.17 30.56
N ILE A 359 -19.33 5.76 30.33
CA ILE A 359 -18.26 5.85 31.34
C ILE A 359 -18.58 6.81 32.50
N ALA A 360 -19.61 7.66 32.35
CA ALA A 360 -20.13 8.48 33.45
C ALA A 360 -21.08 7.70 34.38
N LYS A 361 -21.54 6.51 33.98
CA LYS A 361 -22.50 5.68 34.74
C LYS A 361 -21.77 4.67 35.62
N LYS A 362 -21.65 4.97 36.92
CA LYS A 362 -20.92 4.13 37.90
C LYS A 362 -21.32 2.64 37.91
N GLU A 363 -22.58 2.34 37.59
CA GLU A 363 -23.12 0.98 37.48
C GLU A 363 -22.41 0.12 36.43
N LEU A 364 -21.77 0.76 35.44
CA LEU A 364 -21.05 0.10 34.33
C LEU A 364 -19.55 0.00 34.57
N ASN A 365 -19.03 0.34 35.76
CA ASN A 365 -17.59 0.41 36.04
C ASN A 365 -16.82 -0.86 35.65
N LYS A 366 -17.40 -2.05 35.87
CA LYS A 366 -16.84 -3.36 35.51
C LYS A 366 -16.75 -3.59 33.99
N LEU A 367 -17.51 -2.83 33.19
CA LEU A 367 -17.54 -2.93 31.73
C LEU A 367 -16.71 -1.84 31.04
N TYR A 368 -16.15 -0.87 31.77
CA TYR A 368 -15.39 0.23 31.19
C TYR A 368 -14.18 -0.26 30.40
N SER A 369 -13.36 -1.14 30.98
CA SER A 369 -12.18 -1.68 30.30
C SER A 369 -12.53 -2.44 29.02
N SER A 370 -13.62 -3.22 29.05
CA SER A 370 -14.12 -3.95 27.87
C SER A 370 -14.60 -3.00 26.77
N MET A 371 -15.47 -2.03 27.11
CA MET A 371 -15.96 -1.03 26.15
C MET A 371 -14.81 -0.21 25.55
N ARG A 372 -13.83 0.19 26.38
CA ARG A 372 -12.63 0.94 25.97
C ARG A 372 -11.84 0.19 24.91
N ARG A 373 -11.52 -1.09 25.18
CA ARG A 373 -10.79 -1.95 24.25
C ARG A 373 -11.58 -2.19 22.97
N ASN A 374 -12.84 -2.59 23.05
CA ASN A 374 -13.68 -2.84 21.89
C ASN A 374 -13.81 -1.59 20.99
N PHE A 375 -13.89 -0.40 21.59
CA PHE A 375 -13.88 0.84 20.82
C PHE A 375 -12.55 1.07 20.11
N ALA A 376 -11.43 0.92 20.81
CA ALA A 376 -10.11 1.05 20.23
C ALA A 376 -9.86 0.01 19.12
N ALA A 377 -10.39 -1.21 19.27
CA ALA A 377 -10.35 -2.27 18.25
C ALA A 377 -11.04 -1.79 16.97
N ALA A 378 -12.29 -1.35 17.08
CA ALA A 378 -13.10 -0.97 15.92
C ALA A 378 -12.48 0.20 15.12
N LEU A 379 -11.86 1.16 15.82
CA LEU A 379 -11.11 2.26 15.21
C LEU A 379 -9.87 1.77 14.45
N GLN A 380 -9.15 0.79 15.00
CA GLN A 380 -7.97 0.18 14.40
C GLN A 380 -8.33 -0.69 13.21
N ASP A 381 -9.37 -1.51 13.35
CA ASP A 381 -9.87 -2.41 12.32
C ASP A 381 -10.22 -1.60 11.06
N ASP A 382 -11.02 -0.53 11.17
CA ASP A 382 -11.38 0.25 9.97
C ASP A 382 -10.17 0.91 9.29
N ALA A 383 -9.16 1.31 10.06
CA ALA A 383 -7.90 1.83 9.51
C ALA A 383 -7.06 0.74 8.83
N GLN A 384 -7.01 -0.47 9.39
CA GLN A 384 -6.33 -1.63 8.81
C GLN A 384 -6.99 -2.07 7.50
N GLN A 385 -8.32 -2.08 7.46
CA GLN A 385 -9.09 -2.43 6.28
C GLN A 385 -8.73 -1.53 5.09
N VAL A 386 -8.65 -0.22 5.31
CA VAL A 386 -8.21 0.71 4.26
C VAL A 386 -6.72 0.58 3.94
N MET A 387 -5.88 0.23 4.92
CA MET A 387 -4.47 -0.07 4.66
C MET A 387 -4.29 -1.28 3.75
N ASN A 388 -5.06 -2.36 3.96
CA ASN A 388 -5.00 -3.57 3.13
C ASN A 388 -5.36 -3.28 1.67
N GLN A 389 -6.39 -2.49 1.46
CA GLN A 389 -6.75 -2.04 0.12
C GLN A 389 -5.65 -1.16 -0.50
N PHE A 390 -5.01 -0.29 0.29
CA PHE A 390 -3.93 0.57 -0.17
C PHE A 390 -2.67 -0.21 -0.60
N ILE A 391 -2.23 -1.20 0.18
CA ILE A 391 -1.04 -2.00 -0.11
C ILE A 391 -1.25 -3.05 -1.21
N SER A 392 -2.50 -3.49 -1.42
CA SER A 392 -2.86 -4.38 -2.54
C SER A 392 -2.97 -3.64 -3.87
N GLY A 393 -3.00 -2.30 -3.85
CA GLY A 393 -3.25 -1.51 -5.05
C GLY A 393 -4.71 -1.55 -5.50
N ASP A 394 -5.64 -1.94 -4.61
CA ASP A 394 -7.07 -1.95 -4.88
C ASP A 394 -7.53 -0.55 -5.30
N ARG A 395 -8.02 -0.43 -6.53
CA ARG A 395 -8.43 0.83 -7.12
C ARG A 395 -9.81 1.27 -6.66
N GLU A 396 -10.65 0.35 -6.20
CA GLU A 396 -12.00 0.70 -5.75
C GLU A 396 -11.95 1.69 -4.59
N ILE A 397 -10.86 1.74 -3.82
CA ILE A 397 -10.70 2.74 -2.75
C ILE A 397 -10.59 4.17 -3.24
N PHE A 398 -10.15 4.36 -4.48
CA PHE A 398 -10.04 5.65 -5.14
C PHE A 398 -11.28 5.97 -5.97
N LEU A 399 -12.19 5.00 -6.15
CA LEU A 399 -13.43 5.13 -6.90
C LEU A 399 -14.61 5.32 -5.92
N HIS A 400 -15.59 6.13 -6.32
CA HIS A 400 -16.90 6.26 -5.65
C HIS A 400 -16.98 6.99 -4.30
N THR A 401 -16.77 8.31 -4.31
CA THR A 401 -17.53 9.19 -3.40
C THR A 401 -17.91 10.48 -4.11
N LYS A 402 -19.10 11.03 -3.78
CA LYS A 402 -19.50 12.40 -4.18
C LYS A 402 -18.52 13.46 -3.65
N ASP A 403 -17.78 13.13 -2.60
CA ASP A 403 -16.85 14.00 -1.88
C ASP A 403 -15.37 13.77 -2.24
N GLY A 404 -15.09 12.90 -3.22
CA GLY A 404 -13.74 12.49 -3.62
C GLY A 404 -13.08 11.50 -2.63
N TRP A 405 -12.19 10.64 -3.13
CA TRP A 405 -11.46 9.64 -2.35
C TRP A 405 -10.62 10.26 -1.23
N ARG A 406 -10.18 11.52 -1.40
CA ARG A 406 -9.49 12.34 -0.38
C ARG A 406 -10.28 12.42 0.93
N TYR A 407 -11.62 12.51 0.87
CA TYR A 407 -12.48 12.54 2.05
C TYR A 407 -12.47 11.21 2.83
N LYS A 408 -12.32 10.07 2.13
CA LYS A 408 -12.30 8.73 2.75
C LYS A 408 -11.17 8.59 3.76
N PHE A 409 -9.99 9.14 3.45
CA PHE A 409 -8.78 9.00 4.27
C PHE A 409 -8.71 9.99 5.45
N LYS A 410 -9.41 11.13 5.36
CA LYS A 410 -9.30 12.25 6.30
C LYS A 410 -9.64 11.90 7.75
N ARG A 411 -10.44 10.86 7.97
CA ARG A 411 -10.87 10.39 9.30
C ARG A 411 -9.84 9.53 10.04
N TYR A 412 -8.96 8.85 9.32
CA TYR A 412 -8.07 7.85 9.92
C TYR A 412 -7.04 8.42 10.91
N PRO A 413 -6.45 9.61 10.69
CA PRO A 413 -5.62 10.23 11.72
C PRO A 413 -6.36 10.41 13.05
N SER A 414 -7.62 10.85 13.01
CA SER A 414 -8.45 11.02 14.22
C SER A 414 -8.84 9.68 14.84
N TYR A 415 -9.12 8.65 14.04
CA TYR A 415 -9.45 7.32 14.56
C TYR A 415 -8.26 6.72 15.31
N LEU A 416 -7.07 6.78 14.71
CA LEU A 416 -5.85 6.26 15.30
C LEU A 416 -5.41 7.06 16.53
N ALA A 417 -5.58 8.39 16.51
CA ALA A 417 -5.35 9.23 17.68
C ALA A 417 -6.28 8.86 18.85
N ARG A 418 -7.58 8.67 18.57
CA ARG A 418 -8.55 8.28 19.60
C ARG A 418 -8.31 6.87 20.11
N ALA A 419 -7.93 5.92 19.25
CA ALA A 419 -7.53 4.58 19.69
C ALA A 419 -6.30 4.64 20.60
N ALA A 420 -5.30 5.45 20.27
CA ALA A 420 -4.11 5.64 21.10
C ALA A 420 -4.43 6.28 22.46
N GLU A 421 -5.35 7.26 22.49
CA GLU A 421 -5.84 7.87 23.73
C GLU A 421 -6.59 6.87 24.61
N LEU A 422 -7.48 6.06 24.02
CA LEU A 422 -8.23 5.03 24.74
C LEU A 422 -7.31 3.97 25.34
N LEU A 423 -6.24 3.59 24.65
CA LEU A 423 -5.34 2.52 25.09
C LEU A 423 -4.25 2.99 26.03
N GLY A 424 -3.76 4.23 25.87
CA GLY A 424 -2.66 4.80 26.65
C GLY A 424 -1.27 4.56 26.04
N GLU A 425 -0.27 5.31 26.52
CA GLU A 425 1.09 5.32 25.95
C GLU A 425 1.89 4.03 26.24
N ASP A 426 1.58 3.38 27.36
CA ASP A 426 2.23 2.13 27.78
C ASP A 426 1.67 0.90 27.04
N HIS A 427 0.62 1.07 26.22
CA HIS A 427 -0.01 -0.02 25.51
C HIS A 427 0.85 -0.52 24.34
N ILE A 428 0.90 -1.84 24.14
CA ILE A 428 1.75 -2.51 23.14
C ILE A 428 1.51 -2.04 21.69
N MET A 429 0.28 -1.63 21.36
CA MET A 429 -0.10 -1.08 20.04
C MET A 429 0.19 0.42 19.89
N TYR A 430 0.56 1.15 20.95
CA TYR A 430 0.68 2.60 20.90
C TYR A 430 1.66 3.05 19.80
N SER A 431 2.83 2.43 19.69
CA SER A 431 3.78 2.73 18.62
C SER A 431 3.20 2.48 17.22
N THR A 432 2.50 1.36 17.02
CA THR A 432 1.81 1.03 15.74
C THR A 432 0.75 2.08 15.39
N LEU A 433 -0.02 2.52 16.37
CA LEU A 433 -1.06 3.53 16.20
C LEU A 433 -0.48 4.88 15.79
N GLN A 434 0.58 5.32 16.48
CA GLN A 434 1.26 6.57 16.16
C GLN A 434 1.92 6.51 14.77
N ALA A 435 2.59 5.40 14.44
CA ALA A 435 3.19 5.19 13.13
C ALA A 435 2.16 5.31 12.00
N ARG A 436 1.01 4.62 12.13
CA ARG A 436 -0.07 4.68 11.14
C ARG A 436 -0.73 6.06 11.07
N ARG A 437 -0.88 6.74 12.20
CA ARG A 437 -1.43 8.10 12.24
C ARG A 437 -0.55 9.04 11.42
N CYS A 438 0.76 9.04 11.70
CA CYS A 438 1.74 9.84 10.96
C CYS A 438 1.79 9.46 9.47
N PHE A 439 1.64 8.18 9.13
CA PHE A 439 1.52 7.75 7.74
C PHE A 439 0.30 8.38 7.05
N PHE A 440 -0.91 8.29 7.62
CA PHE A 440 -2.10 8.87 7.00
C PHE A 440 -2.05 10.40 6.95
N GLU A 441 -1.47 11.07 7.96
CA GLU A 441 -1.20 12.51 7.93
C GLU A 441 -0.29 12.88 6.76
N GLY A 442 0.86 12.21 6.62
CA GLY A 442 1.81 12.44 5.53
C GLY A 442 1.21 12.13 4.16
N PHE A 443 0.42 11.06 4.06
CA PHE A 443 -0.31 10.70 2.85
C PHE A 443 -1.28 11.82 2.45
N LEU A 444 -2.15 12.28 3.36
CA LEU A 444 -3.09 13.37 3.08
C LEU A 444 -2.39 14.67 2.62
N ILE A 445 -1.27 15.05 3.25
CA ILE A 445 -0.49 16.22 2.83
C ILE A 445 0.06 16.04 1.42
N ALA A 446 0.58 14.86 1.10
CA ALA A 446 1.08 14.52 -0.24
C ALA A 446 -0.05 14.53 -1.30
N LEU A 447 -1.30 14.27 -0.90
CA LEU A 447 -2.47 14.32 -1.77
C LEU A 447 -3.03 15.72 -1.99
N GLU A 448 -2.95 16.61 -1.00
CA GLU A 448 -3.46 17.98 -1.11
C GLU A 448 -2.71 18.81 -2.15
N ASN A 449 -1.56 18.31 -2.64
CA ASN A 449 -0.65 19.01 -3.52
C ASN A 449 -0.23 18.13 -4.72
N GLU A 450 -1.20 17.79 -5.57
CA GLU A 450 -0.95 17.03 -6.82
C GLU A 450 -0.12 17.79 -7.87
N ASN A 451 0.20 19.07 -7.63
CA ASN A 451 1.26 19.80 -8.34
C ASN A 451 2.57 19.74 -7.56
N PRO A 452 3.76 19.72 -8.22
CA PRO A 452 5.05 19.79 -7.55
C PRO A 452 5.14 21.00 -6.61
N ASN A 453 4.85 20.78 -5.33
CA ASN A 453 4.94 21.77 -4.27
C ASN A 453 5.98 21.27 -3.28
N GLN A 454 7.19 21.81 -3.39
CA GLN A 454 8.32 21.38 -2.59
C GLN A 454 8.06 21.58 -1.08
N GLU A 455 7.31 22.61 -0.68
CA GLU A 455 6.97 22.87 0.72
C GLU A 455 6.06 21.77 1.26
N ALA A 456 4.98 21.47 0.55
CA ALA A 456 4.08 20.37 0.92
C ALA A 456 4.78 19.01 0.88
N GLY A 457 5.66 18.79 -0.11
CA GLY A 457 6.47 17.60 -0.18
C GLY A 457 7.38 17.45 1.04
N ASN A 458 8.04 18.52 1.47
CA ASN A 458 8.86 18.46 2.68
C ASN A 458 8.03 18.21 3.95
N LEU A 459 6.81 18.76 4.04
CA LEU A 459 5.91 18.52 5.16
C LEU A 459 5.41 17.06 5.20
N ALA A 460 5.04 16.49 4.05
CA ALA A 460 4.68 15.07 3.96
C ALA A 460 5.87 14.17 4.33
N LEU A 461 7.08 14.50 3.86
CA LEU A 461 8.31 13.78 4.21
C LEU A 461 8.58 13.81 5.71
N GLN A 462 8.35 14.94 6.38
CA GLN A 462 8.46 15.04 7.84
C GLN A 462 7.54 14.04 8.53
N LYS A 463 6.26 13.95 8.10
CA LYS A 463 5.29 13.02 8.66
C LYS A 463 5.65 11.55 8.41
N PHE A 464 6.14 11.22 7.23
CA PHE A 464 6.64 9.88 6.96
C PHE A 464 7.87 9.53 7.83
N ASN A 465 8.78 10.48 8.05
CA ASN A 465 9.91 10.28 8.95
C ASN A 465 9.47 10.14 10.42
N GLU A 466 8.43 10.87 10.86
CA GLU A 466 7.81 10.67 12.18
C GLU A 466 7.25 9.25 12.30
N ALA A 467 6.57 8.73 11.26
CA ALA A 467 6.10 7.34 11.24
C ALA A 467 7.26 6.34 11.39
N LEU A 468 8.38 6.56 10.68
CA LEU A 468 9.57 5.71 10.75
C LEU A 468 10.31 5.76 12.10
N ARG A 469 10.13 6.84 12.88
CA ARG A 469 10.67 6.92 14.26
C ARG A 469 9.91 6.00 15.22
N TRP A 470 8.60 5.86 15.02
CA TRP A 470 7.79 4.92 15.78
C TRP A 470 8.08 3.48 15.37
N GLN A 471 8.11 3.20 14.05
CA GLN A 471 8.41 1.88 13.51
C GLN A 471 9.30 1.97 12.27
N LYS A 472 10.50 1.40 12.34
CA LYS A 472 11.53 1.55 11.28
C LYS A 472 11.23 0.77 10.01
N ASP A 473 10.51 -0.34 10.13
CA ASP A 473 10.31 -1.32 9.07
C ASP A 473 8.89 -1.23 8.50
N LEU A 474 8.59 -0.11 7.81
CA LEU A 474 7.29 0.15 7.18
C LEU A 474 7.43 0.28 5.66
N PRO A 475 7.28 -0.82 4.89
CA PRO A 475 7.47 -0.79 3.44
C PRO A 475 6.56 0.22 2.74
N GLN A 476 5.32 0.36 3.20
CA GLN A 476 4.34 1.31 2.68
C GLN A 476 4.75 2.78 2.88
N VAL A 477 5.47 3.10 3.96
CA VAL A 477 5.97 4.45 4.21
C VAL A 477 7.14 4.74 3.27
N TYR A 478 8.08 3.80 3.12
CA TYR A 478 9.19 3.95 2.17
C TYR A 478 8.72 4.07 0.73
N TRP A 479 7.70 3.31 0.34
CA TRP A 479 7.06 3.46 -0.97
C TRP A 479 6.47 4.87 -1.17
N GLN A 480 5.77 5.43 -0.17
CA GLN A 480 5.24 6.79 -0.29
C GLN A 480 6.32 7.87 -0.31
N ILE A 481 7.39 7.72 0.48
CA ILE A 481 8.57 8.59 0.40
C ILE A 481 9.18 8.52 -1.01
N SER A 482 9.33 7.32 -1.56
CA SER A 482 9.83 7.14 -2.93
C SER A 482 8.93 7.86 -3.95
N LYS A 483 7.61 7.69 -3.85
CA LYS A 483 6.64 8.36 -4.72
C LYS A 483 6.76 9.89 -4.65
N LEU A 484 6.96 10.41 -3.45
CA LEU A 484 7.15 11.84 -3.20
C LEU A 484 8.42 12.36 -3.88
N TYR A 485 9.52 11.62 -3.81
CA TYR A 485 10.73 11.95 -4.55
C TYR A 485 10.57 11.80 -6.07
N GLY A 486 9.77 10.84 -6.53
CA GLY A 486 9.52 10.62 -7.95
C GLY A 486 8.69 11.70 -8.63
N TYR A 487 7.62 12.17 -7.97
CA TYR A 487 6.62 13.06 -8.60
C TYR A 487 6.53 14.46 -8.01
N THR A 488 6.97 14.68 -6.76
CA THR A 488 6.82 15.98 -6.09
C THR A 488 8.15 16.70 -5.93
N LEU A 489 9.18 15.99 -5.43
CA LEU A 489 10.51 16.56 -5.19
C LEU A 489 11.47 16.36 -6.38
N ILE A 490 11.11 15.48 -7.32
CA ILE A 490 11.83 15.22 -8.58
C ILE A 490 13.31 14.86 -8.35
N GLN A 491 13.59 13.87 -7.50
CA GLN A 491 14.94 13.36 -7.22
C GLN A 491 15.05 11.86 -7.46
N ALA A 492 15.68 11.48 -8.57
CA ALA A 492 15.75 10.09 -9.02
C ALA A 492 16.48 9.16 -8.03
N ASP A 493 17.63 9.58 -7.49
CA ASP A 493 18.44 8.74 -6.61
C ASP A 493 17.74 8.47 -5.28
N SER A 494 17.14 9.50 -4.68
CA SER A 494 16.34 9.37 -3.45
C SER A 494 15.11 8.49 -3.69
N MET A 495 14.40 8.69 -4.80
CA MET A 495 13.28 7.84 -5.19
C MET A 495 13.70 6.36 -5.28
N GLU A 496 14.78 6.07 -6.00
CA GLU A 496 15.32 4.71 -6.17
C GLU A 496 15.69 4.08 -4.83
N TYR A 497 16.44 4.80 -4.00
CA TYR A 497 16.84 4.33 -2.67
C TYR A 497 15.64 3.90 -1.81
N TYR A 498 14.61 4.74 -1.71
CA TYR A 498 13.46 4.44 -0.86
C TYR A 498 12.56 3.34 -1.45
N ALA A 499 12.46 3.24 -2.78
CA ALA A 499 11.76 2.11 -3.40
C ALA A 499 12.49 0.79 -3.13
N LEU A 500 13.82 0.77 -3.25
CA LEU A 500 14.63 -0.40 -2.93
C LEU A 500 14.50 -0.80 -1.46
N LYS A 501 14.43 0.17 -0.53
CA LYS A 501 14.13 -0.12 0.89
C LYS A 501 12.78 -0.80 1.08
N ALA A 502 11.74 -0.34 0.37
CA ALA A 502 10.44 -1.01 0.41
C ALA A 502 10.51 -2.44 -0.15
N MET A 503 11.29 -2.69 -1.21
CA MET A 503 11.49 -4.01 -1.82
C MET A 503 12.39 -4.96 -0.99
N ASP A 504 13.31 -4.39 -0.21
CA ASP A 504 14.15 -5.14 0.73
C ASP A 504 13.30 -5.67 1.89
N LEU A 505 12.39 -4.84 2.39
CA LEU A 505 11.40 -5.23 3.40
C LEU A 505 10.33 -6.16 2.83
N GLN A 506 9.85 -5.91 1.59
CA GLN A 506 8.84 -6.73 0.94
C GLN A 506 9.16 -7.07 -0.54
N PRO A 507 9.84 -8.20 -0.80
CA PRO A 507 10.36 -8.53 -2.13
C PRO A 507 9.30 -8.87 -3.17
N GLY A 508 8.24 -9.52 -2.73
CA GLY A 508 7.12 -9.95 -3.57
C GLY A 508 6.10 -8.84 -3.81
N TRP A 509 6.36 -7.62 -3.33
CA TRP A 509 5.48 -6.48 -3.51
C TRP A 509 5.85 -5.74 -4.79
N VAL A 510 4.95 -5.79 -5.77
CA VAL A 510 5.24 -5.33 -7.13
C VAL A 510 5.12 -3.80 -7.29
N ILE A 511 4.31 -3.15 -6.45
CA ILE A 511 3.98 -1.72 -6.53
C ILE A 511 5.23 -0.80 -6.52
N PRO A 512 6.27 -1.03 -5.69
CA PRO A 512 7.50 -0.24 -5.77
C PRO A 512 8.21 -0.33 -7.13
N TYR A 513 8.12 -1.45 -7.85
CA TYR A 513 8.72 -1.60 -9.18
C TYR A 513 7.92 -0.84 -10.24
N GLU A 514 6.60 -0.87 -10.14
CA GLU A 514 5.69 -0.09 -10.99
C GLU A 514 5.96 1.41 -10.82
N LEU A 515 6.14 1.86 -9.57
CA LEU A 515 6.51 3.24 -9.26
C LEU A 515 7.81 3.64 -9.97
N LEU A 516 8.89 2.87 -9.80
CA LEU A 516 10.16 3.19 -10.44
C LEU A 516 10.06 3.17 -11.96
N ALA A 517 9.42 2.16 -12.54
CA ALA A 517 9.23 2.06 -13.98
C ALA A 517 8.49 3.29 -14.53
N GLY A 518 7.37 3.68 -13.90
CA GLY A 518 6.60 4.86 -14.28
C GLY A 518 7.40 6.15 -14.13
N SER A 519 8.05 6.34 -12.97
CA SER A 519 8.82 7.55 -12.68
C SER A 519 10.04 7.73 -13.58
N TYR A 520 10.74 6.63 -13.92
CA TYR A 520 11.84 6.68 -14.87
C TYR A 520 11.40 7.02 -16.29
N LEU A 521 10.20 6.59 -16.72
CA LEU A 521 9.62 7.11 -17.97
C LEU A 521 9.29 8.60 -17.83
N TRP A 522 8.57 8.96 -16.78
CA TRP A 522 8.14 10.32 -16.51
C TRP A 522 8.09 10.57 -14.99
N PRO A 523 8.81 11.56 -14.46
CA PRO A 523 9.35 12.73 -15.17
C PRO A 523 10.82 12.61 -15.61
N PHE A 524 11.53 11.53 -15.28
CA PHE A 524 13.00 11.47 -15.45
C PHE A 524 13.49 11.17 -16.86
N SER A 525 12.66 10.67 -17.77
CA SER A 525 13.03 10.43 -19.18
C SER A 525 14.23 9.47 -19.35
N MET A 526 14.28 8.40 -18.56
CA MET A 526 15.31 7.36 -18.56
C MET A 526 14.71 6.00 -18.97
N PRO A 527 14.42 5.77 -20.27
CA PRO A 527 13.69 4.59 -20.73
C PRO A 527 14.41 3.26 -20.45
N GLU A 528 15.75 3.24 -20.42
CA GLU A 528 16.53 2.03 -20.11
C GLU A 528 16.33 1.57 -18.66
N LYS A 529 16.34 2.51 -17.70
CA LYS A 529 16.03 2.20 -16.29
C LYS A 529 14.57 1.77 -16.14
N ALA A 530 13.65 2.44 -16.84
CA ALA A 530 12.24 2.06 -16.81
C ALA A 530 12.03 0.61 -17.31
N LYS A 531 12.66 0.25 -18.43
CA LYS A 531 12.61 -1.12 -18.98
C LYS A 531 13.16 -2.15 -18.00
N TYR A 532 14.29 -1.88 -17.39
CA TYR A 532 14.88 -2.76 -16.37
C TYR A 532 13.89 -3.06 -15.24
N TYR A 533 13.24 -2.04 -14.69
CA TYR A 533 12.26 -2.23 -13.61
C TYR A 533 10.96 -2.89 -14.09
N LEU A 534 10.53 -2.67 -15.33
CA LEU A 534 9.40 -3.37 -15.94
C LEU A 534 9.65 -4.88 -16.09
N GLU A 535 10.86 -5.25 -16.51
CA GLU A 535 11.26 -6.65 -16.62
C GLU A 535 11.31 -7.33 -15.24
N LYS A 536 11.84 -6.64 -14.22
CA LYS A 536 11.81 -7.12 -12.84
C LYS A 536 10.39 -7.28 -12.31
N ALA A 537 9.53 -6.28 -12.50
CA ALA A 537 8.14 -6.32 -12.05
C ALA A 537 7.39 -7.53 -12.66
N ALA A 538 7.62 -7.82 -13.95
CA ALA A 538 7.00 -8.94 -14.63
C ALA A 538 7.43 -10.32 -14.08
N THR A 539 8.59 -10.44 -13.42
CA THR A 539 9.00 -11.67 -12.73
C THR A 539 8.26 -11.90 -11.40
N ILE A 540 7.67 -10.83 -10.83
CA ILE A 540 6.96 -10.87 -9.55
C ILE A 540 5.46 -11.05 -9.79
N ASP A 541 4.91 -10.25 -10.71
CA ASP A 541 3.53 -10.31 -11.15
C ASP A 541 3.43 -10.02 -12.65
N SER A 542 3.30 -11.07 -13.45
CA SER A 542 3.17 -10.92 -14.90
C SER A 542 1.74 -10.53 -15.35
N SER A 543 0.77 -10.60 -14.43
CA SER A 543 -0.66 -10.33 -14.63
C SER A 543 -1.10 -8.93 -14.18
N SER A 544 -0.23 -8.13 -13.56
CA SER A 544 -0.55 -6.75 -13.18
C SER A 544 -0.91 -5.90 -14.41
N SER A 545 -2.08 -5.27 -14.34
CA SER A 545 -2.58 -4.34 -15.35
C SER A 545 -1.76 -3.06 -15.39
N ASP A 546 -1.28 -2.57 -14.23
CA ASP A 546 -0.36 -1.42 -14.14
C ASP A 546 0.90 -1.64 -14.93
N ILE A 547 1.52 -2.81 -14.78
CA ILE A 547 2.73 -3.15 -15.54
C ILE A 547 2.45 -3.13 -17.04
N LYS A 548 1.30 -3.67 -17.49
CA LYS A 548 0.95 -3.61 -18.92
C LYS A 548 0.72 -2.17 -19.39
N ASN A 549 0.10 -1.33 -18.57
CA ASN A 549 -0.06 0.08 -18.89
C ASN A 549 1.30 0.80 -19.01
N ILE A 550 2.21 0.57 -18.07
CA ILE A 550 3.54 1.18 -18.08
C ILE A 550 4.39 0.63 -19.23
N TRP A 551 4.26 -0.65 -19.62
CA TRP A 551 4.82 -1.13 -20.89
C TRP A 551 4.27 -0.38 -22.10
N GLY A 552 2.96 -0.12 -22.14
CA GLY A 552 2.35 0.71 -23.16
C GLY A 552 2.95 2.12 -23.20
N MET A 553 3.18 2.73 -22.02
CA MET A 553 3.85 4.03 -21.89
C MET A 553 5.29 3.98 -22.39
N TYR A 554 6.04 2.92 -22.06
CA TYR A 554 7.41 2.70 -22.55
C TYR A 554 7.45 2.65 -24.08
N TYR A 555 6.62 1.81 -24.69
CA TYR A 555 6.56 1.70 -26.16
C TYR A 555 6.09 2.99 -26.83
N SER A 556 5.14 3.70 -26.20
CA SER A 556 4.71 5.02 -26.66
C SER A 556 5.86 6.02 -26.61
N TYR A 557 6.69 6.00 -25.55
CA TYR A 557 7.84 6.87 -25.39
C TYR A 557 8.89 6.63 -26.48
N ILE A 558 9.21 5.36 -26.78
CA ILE A 558 10.15 5.02 -27.86
C ILE A 558 9.53 5.06 -29.27
N SER A 559 8.32 5.59 -29.40
CA SER A 559 7.57 5.75 -30.68
C SER A 559 7.22 4.44 -31.38
N ASP A 560 7.17 3.32 -30.66
CA ASP A 560 6.62 2.05 -31.14
C ASP A 560 5.12 2.00 -30.84
N LEU A 561 4.36 2.66 -31.70
CA LEU A 561 2.93 2.89 -31.49
C LEU A 561 2.09 1.60 -31.56
N ASP A 562 2.58 0.57 -32.25
CA ASP A 562 1.85 -0.69 -32.40
C ASP A 562 2.00 -1.57 -31.15
N ASN A 563 3.20 -1.67 -30.59
CA ASN A 563 3.37 -2.32 -29.29
C ASN A 563 2.68 -1.51 -28.18
N ALA A 564 2.72 -0.18 -28.22
CA ALA A 564 1.97 0.65 -27.26
C ALA A 564 0.47 0.32 -27.27
N GLU A 565 -0.14 0.24 -28.46
CA GLU A 565 -1.54 -0.13 -28.64
C GLU A 565 -1.85 -1.53 -28.09
N TYR A 566 -0.98 -2.50 -28.35
CA TYR A 566 -1.11 -3.87 -27.83
C TYR A 566 -1.14 -3.90 -26.29
N TYR A 567 -0.17 -3.25 -25.65
CA TYR A 567 -0.03 -3.29 -24.19
C TYR A 567 -1.14 -2.52 -23.47
N TYR A 568 -1.58 -1.37 -23.99
CA TYR A 568 -2.74 -0.67 -23.42
C TYR A 568 -4.02 -1.50 -23.51
N LYS A 569 -4.28 -2.17 -24.65
CA LYS A 569 -5.43 -3.08 -24.78
C LYS A 569 -5.33 -4.26 -23.81
N LYS A 570 -4.13 -4.81 -23.61
CA LYS A 570 -3.90 -5.90 -22.65
C LYS A 570 -4.15 -5.46 -21.21
N ALA A 571 -3.75 -4.24 -20.84
CA ALA A 571 -4.07 -3.65 -19.54
C ALA A 571 -5.59 -3.57 -19.33
N ILE A 572 -6.33 -3.04 -20.31
CA ILE A 572 -7.80 -2.95 -20.28
C ILE A 572 -8.47 -4.34 -20.15
N GLN A 573 -7.91 -5.36 -20.78
CA GLN A 573 -8.41 -6.74 -20.68
C GLN A 573 -8.22 -7.35 -19.28
N LEU A 574 -7.10 -7.02 -18.62
CA LEU A 574 -6.79 -7.52 -17.27
C LEU A 574 -7.59 -6.79 -16.20
N ASP A 575 -7.75 -5.47 -16.35
CA ASP A 575 -8.56 -4.64 -15.47
C ASP A 575 -9.34 -3.60 -16.28
N SER A 576 -10.64 -3.86 -16.46
CA SER A 576 -11.52 -2.96 -17.20
C SER A 576 -11.91 -1.68 -16.45
N LEU A 577 -11.65 -1.61 -15.14
CA LEU A 577 -11.91 -0.46 -14.27
C LEU A 577 -10.73 0.52 -14.23
N MET A 578 -9.55 0.10 -14.71
CA MET A 578 -8.36 0.93 -14.76
C MET A 578 -8.53 2.08 -15.76
N GLY A 579 -8.62 3.33 -15.30
CA GLY A 579 -8.79 4.50 -16.17
C GLY A 579 -7.58 4.88 -17.03
N GLY A 580 -6.37 4.70 -16.48
CA GLY A 580 -5.10 5.09 -17.12
C GLY A 580 -4.89 4.56 -18.55
N PRO A 581 -5.09 3.25 -18.83
CA PRO A 581 -4.96 2.66 -20.15
C PRO A 581 -5.95 3.23 -21.17
N TYR A 582 -7.19 3.55 -20.77
CA TYR A 582 -8.15 4.20 -21.68
C TYR A 582 -7.70 5.61 -22.04
N ILE A 583 -7.17 6.37 -21.07
CA ILE A 583 -6.59 7.69 -21.31
C ILE A 583 -5.40 7.56 -22.27
N ASN A 584 -4.45 6.69 -21.95
CA ASN A 584 -3.22 6.52 -22.71
C ASN A 584 -3.48 5.98 -24.13
N LEU A 585 -4.37 5.01 -24.29
CA LEU A 585 -4.80 4.50 -25.60
C LEU A 585 -5.56 5.57 -26.39
N GLY A 586 -6.39 6.37 -25.73
CA GLY A 586 -7.08 7.51 -26.35
C GLY A 586 -6.08 8.54 -26.87
N ILE A 587 -5.09 8.91 -26.07
CA ILE A 587 -4.00 9.82 -26.46
C ILE A 587 -3.20 9.23 -27.62
N LEU A 588 -2.88 7.93 -27.60
CA LEU A 588 -2.20 7.24 -28.69
C LEU A 588 -3.00 7.32 -30.00
N TYR A 589 -4.33 7.15 -29.95
CA TYR A 589 -5.17 7.32 -31.13
C TYR A 589 -5.25 8.77 -31.60
N VAL A 590 -5.24 9.74 -30.69
CA VAL A 590 -5.09 11.16 -31.07
C VAL A 590 -3.75 11.39 -31.78
N GLN A 591 -2.67 10.78 -31.31
CA GLN A 591 -1.35 10.88 -31.95
C GLN A 591 -1.31 10.25 -33.34
N LYS A 592 -2.07 9.18 -33.56
CA LYS A 592 -2.27 8.53 -34.87
C LYS A 592 -3.32 9.26 -35.74
N ALA A 593 -3.87 10.39 -35.29
CA ALA A 593 -4.99 11.12 -35.92
C ALA A 593 -6.28 10.27 -36.10
N GLN A 594 -6.46 9.23 -35.29
CA GLN A 594 -7.60 8.31 -35.31
C GLN A 594 -8.67 8.75 -34.29
N TYR A 595 -9.21 9.95 -34.45
CA TYR A 595 -10.14 10.56 -33.49
C TYR A 595 -11.40 9.73 -33.23
N ASP A 596 -11.90 9.05 -34.25
CA ASP A 596 -13.09 8.18 -34.18
C ASP A 596 -12.92 7.04 -33.19
N LYS A 597 -11.67 6.58 -32.99
CA LYS A 597 -11.32 5.56 -31.98
C LYS A 597 -11.04 6.16 -30.61
N ALA A 598 -10.57 7.41 -30.53
CA ALA A 598 -10.26 8.08 -29.27
C ALA A 598 -11.53 8.51 -28.50
N ILE A 599 -12.52 9.07 -29.20
CA ILE A 599 -13.78 9.56 -28.62
C ILE A 599 -14.50 8.52 -27.74
N PRO A 600 -14.72 7.26 -28.18
CA PRO A 600 -15.43 6.27 -27.36
C PRO A 600 -14.68 5.90 -26.08
N LEU A 601 -13.34 5.94 -26.07
CA LEU A 601 -12.55 5.63 -24.87
C LEU A 601 -12.74 6.71 -23.79
N PHE A 602 -12.61 7.99 -24.15
CA PHE A 602 -12.84 9.08 -23.21
C PHE A 602 -14.30 9.17 -22.77
N SER A 603 -15.24 8.91 -23.68
CA SER A 603 -16.67 8.91 -23.38
C SER A 603 -17.06 7.79 -22.42
N PHE A 604 -16.44 6.61 -22.56
CA PHE A 604 -16.60 5.50 -21.61
C PHE A 604 -16.15 5.90 -20.20
N LEU A 605 -14.97 6.52 -20.08
CA LEU A 605 -14.48 7.00 -18.78
C LEU A 605 -15.38 8.04 -18.15
N ILE A 606 -15.89 9.02 -18.91
CA ILE A 606 -16.83 10.02 -18.40
C ILE A 606 -18.12 9.36 -17.90
N LYS A 607 -18.63 8.35 -18.63
CA LYS A 607 -19.84 7.63 -18.23
C LYS A 607 -19.64 6.82 -16.95
N LYS A 608 -18.49 6.14 -16.83
CA LYS A 608 -18.17 5.29 -15.68
C LYS A 608 -17.74 6.12 -14.46
N TYR A 609 -17.02 7.21 -14.69
CA TYR A 609 -16.42 8.10 -13.70
C TYR A 609 -16.76 9.56 -14.04
N PRO A 610 -17.96 10.06 -13.67
CA PRO A 610 -18.40 11.41 -14.00
C PRO A 610 -17.55 12.54 -13.43
N SER A 611 -16.69 12.24 -12.45
CA SER A 611 -15.75 13.16 -11.82
C SER A 611 -14.33 13.08 -12.41
N HIS A 612 -14.10 12.35 -13.50
CA HIS A 612 -12.76 12.16 -14.07
C HIS A 612 -12.36 13.30 -15.01
N GLU A 613 -11.62 14.28 -14.47
CA GLU A 613 -11.19 15.51 -15.12
C GLU A 613 -10.38 15.28 -16.41
N TRP A 614 -9.40 14.38 -16.39
CA TRP A 614 -8.59 14.04 -17.58
C TRP A 614 -9.43 13.58 -18.77
N ALA A 615 -10.50 12.82 -18.53
CA ALA A 615 -11.35 12.32 -19.61
C ALA A 615 -12.12 13.46 -20.30
N TYR A 616 -12.65 14.42 -19.52
CA TYR A 616 -13.28 15.63 -20.06
C TYR A 616 -12.29 16.49 -20.85
N ARG A 617 -11.10 16.74 -20.29
CA ARG A 617 -10.06 17.54 -20.95
C ARG A 617 -9.58 16.89 -22.25
N ASN A 618 -9.35 15.58 -22.26
CA ASN A 618 -8.91 14.88 -23.46
C ASN A 618 -10.00 14.79 -24.53
N LEU A 619 -11.26 14.52 -24.16
CA LEU A 619 -12.38 14.56 -25.13
C LEU A 619 -12.57 15.98 -25.69
N GLY A 620 -12.48 17.00 -24.82
CA GLY A 620 -12.50 18.40 -25.23
C GLY A 620 -11.39 18.73 -26.22
N THR A 621 -10.17 18.21 -25.99
CA THR A 621 -9.03 18.35 -26.91
C THR A 621 -9.33 17.72 -28.28
N VAL A 622 -9.96 16.55 -28.33
CA VAL A 622 -10.37 15.93 -29.61
C VAL A 622 -11.37 16.81 -30.36
N TYR A 623 -12.38 17.35 -29.66
CA TYR A 623 -13.35 18.25 -30.28
C TYR A 623 -12.74 19.58 -30.72
N PHE A 624 -11.76 20.10 -29.98
CA PHE A 624 -10.96 21.25 -30.41
C PHE A 624 -10.28 20.97 -31.77
N ILE A 625 -9.59 19.83 -31.89
CA ILE A 625 -8.89 19.44 -33.13
C ILE A 625 -9.88 19.27 -34.30
N GLN A 626 -11.07 18.73 -34.03
CA GLN A 626 -12.14 18.59 -35.02
C GLN A 626 -12.85 19.92 -35.39
N GLY A 627 -12.45 21.05 -34.81
CA GLY A 627 -13.07 22.36 -35.03
C GLY A 627 -14.41 22.57 -34.31
N ARG A 628 -14.81 21.63 -33.46
CA ARG A 628 -16.04 21.63 -32.66
C ARG A 628 -15.84 22.42 -31.36
N TYR A 629 -15.56 23.72 -31.53
CA TYR A 629 -15.10 24.58 -30.44
C TYR A 629 -16.12 24.77 -29.30
N SER A 630 -17.42 24.79 -29.62
CA SER A 630 -18.47 24.97 -28.59
C SER A 630 -18.54 23.75 -27.66
N GLU A 631 -18.56 22.55 -28.23
CA GLU A 631 -18.53 21.30 -27.44
C GLU A 631 -17.21 21.15 -26.69
N SER A 632 -16.09 21.52 -27.32
CA SER A 632 -14.78 21.56 -26.66
C SER A 632 -14.79 22.47 -25.44
N GLU A 633 -15.33 23.68 -25.54
CA GLU A 633 -15.36 24.64 -24.43
C GLU A 633 -16.14 24.08 -23.24
N LYS A 634 -17.31 23.49 -23.51
CA LYS A 634 -18.16 22.89 -22.48
C LYS A 634 -17.42 21.80 -21.70
N LEU A 635 -16.72 20.91 -22.40
CA LEU A 635 -15.97 19.81 -21.78
C LEU A 635 -14.74 20.31 -21.01
N ILE A 636 -13.96 21.22 -21.60
CA ILE A 636 -12.76 21.78 -20.94
C ILE A 636 -13.14 22.55 -19.67
N ARG A 637 -14.22 23.35 -19.72
CA ARG A 637 -14.74 24.03 -18.52
C ARG A 637 -15.24 23.03 -17.48
N LYS A 638 -15.87 21.94 -17.89
CA LYS A 638 -16.28 20.88 -16.95
C LYS A 638 -15.09 20.25 -16.23
N SER A 639 -13.97 20.05 -16.94
CA SER A 639 -12.73 19.59 -16.31
C SER A 639 -12.20 20.58 -15.26
N LEU A 640 -12.26 21.90 -15.52
CA LEU A 640 -11.87 22.92 -14.53
C LEU A 640 -12.84 23.04 -13.35
N GLU A 641 -14.13 22.73 -13.54
CA GLU A 641 -15.09 22.65 -12.43
C GLU A 641 -14.76 21.49 -11.47
N LEU A 642 -14.23 20.39 -12.01
CA LEU A 642 -13.82 19.22 -11.23
C LEU A 642 -12.48 19.45 -10.52
N ASP A 643 -11.52 20.07 -11.20
CA ASP A 643 -10.28 20.55 -10.60
C ASP A 643 -9.85 21.91 -11.18
N SER A 644 -9.99 22.96 -10.38
CA SER A 644 -9.66 24.33 -10.77
C SER A 644 -8.16 24.61 -10.86
N ASN A 645 -7.31 23.69 -10.38
CA ASN A 645 -5.85 23.80 -10.40
C ASN A 645 -5.19 22.85 -11.40
N PHE A 646 -5.98 22.20 -12.26
CA PHE A 646 -5.46 21.29 -13.27
C PHE A 646 -4.77 22.06 -14.42
N MET A 647 -3.45 22.17 -14.32
CA MET A 647 -2.60 23.01 -15.18
C MET A 647 -2.81 22.75 -16.68
N GLU A 648 -2.88 21.48 -17.11
CA GLU A 648 -3.04 21.10 -18.51
C GLU A 648 -4.40 21.53 -19.07
N THR A 649 -5.41 21.68 -18.21
CA THR A 649 -6.73 22.17 -18.61
C THR A 649 -6.71 23.68 -18.80
N HIS A 650 -5.93 24.42 -18.00
CA HIS A 650 -5.68 25.84 -18.25
C HIS A 650 -5.00 26.06 -19.62
N ILE A 651 -4.00 25.25 -19.98
CA ILE A 651 -3.39 25.33 -21.32
C ILE A 651 -4.44 25.07 -22.40
N ARG A 652 -5.23 24.00 -22.30
CA ARG A 652 -6.23 23.67 -23.34
C ARG A 652 -7.33 24.72 -23.46
N LEU A 653 -7.75 25.31 -22.34
CA LEU A 653 -8.67 26.44 -22.40
C LEU A 653 -8.02 27.66 -23.05
N ALA A 654 -6.75 27.96 -22.74
CA ALA A 654 -6.02 29.04 -23.37
C ALA A 654 -5.88 28.84 -24.90
N ASP A 655 -5.51 27.64 -25.34
CA ASP A 655 -5.41 27.28 -26.77
C ASP A 655 -6.78 27.50 -27.46
N LEU A 656 -7.87 27.05 -26.84
CA LEU A 656 -9.23 27.23 -27.34
C LEU A 656 -9.64 28.71 -27.42
N LEU A 657 -9.39 29.49 -26.36
CA LEU A 657 -9.68 30.91 -26.30
C LEU A 657 -8.88 31.68 -27.37
N PHE A 658 -7.61 31.31 -27.54
CA PHE A 658 -6.72 31.86 -28.55
C PHE A 658 -7.26 31.59 -29.96
N GLN A 659 -7.66 30.36 -30.24
CA GLN A 659 -8.26 29.94 -31.50
C GLN A 659 -9.64 30.56 -31.78
N THR A 660 -10.37 31.00 -30.76
CA THR A 660 -11.66 31.70 -30.92
C THR A 660 -11.53 33.22 -30.82
N GLY A 661 -10.32 33.78 -30.87
CA GLY A 661 -10.07 35.23 -30.89
C GLY A 661 -10.16 35.93 -29.52
N ARG A 662 -10.39 35.20 -28.42
CA ARG A 662 -10.42 35.71 -27.04
C ARG A 662 -9.02 35.83 -26.46
N ILE A 663 -8.14 36.52 -27.18
CA ILE A 663 -6.67 36.53 -26.97
C ILE A 663 -6.30 36.99 -25.54
N LYS A 664 -6.93 38.06 -25.04
CA LYS A 664 -6.64 38.59 -23.69
C LYS A 664 -7.00 37.59 -22.57
N GLU A 665 -8.07 36.81 -22.74
CA GLU A 665 -8.44 35.78 -21.78
C GLU A 665 -7.48 34.59 -21.85
N ALA A 666 -7.08 34.18 -23.06
CA ALA A 666 -6.09 33.12 -23.25
C ALA A 666 -4.79 33.39 -22.47
N GLY A 667 -4.28 34.63 -22.53
CA GLY A 667 -3.09 35.04 -21.79
C GLY A 667 -3.20 34.83 -20.27
N LYS A 668 -4.37 35.07 -19.67
CA LYS A 668 -4.60 34.83 -18.23
C LYS A 668 -4.46 33.34 -17.89
N HIS A 669 -4.98 32.47 -18.73
CA HIS A 669 -4.91 31.02 -18.52
C HIS A 669 -3.49 30.47 -18.76
N TYR A 670 -2.74 30.96 -19.75
CA TYR A 670 -1.32 30.59 -19.90
C TYR A 670 -0.48 31.00 -18.70
N ILE A 671 -0.66 32.23 -18.20
CA ILE A 671 0.03 32.70 -16.98
C ILE A 671 -0.35 31.82 -15.78
N LYS A 672 -1.64 31.53 -15.59
CA LYS A 672 -2.10 30.65 -14.51
C LYS A 672 -1.48 29.25 -14.61
N ALA A 673 -1.35 28.68 -15.82
CA ALA A 673 -0.70 27.39 -16.01
C ALA A 673 0.76 27.41 -15.54
N THR A 674 1.54 28.45 -15.88
CA THR A 674 2.93 28.60 -15.41
C THR A 674 3.04 28.79 -13.89
N GLN A 675 2.03 29.39 -13.25
CA GLN A 675 1.96 29.53 -11.79
C GLN A 675 1.59 28.23 -11.08
N LEU A 676 0.82 27.36 -11.74
CA LEU A 676 0.38 26.07 -11.18
C LEU A 676 1.50 25.03 -11.24
N ASN A 677 2.27 25.01 -12.33
CA ASN A 677 3.46 24.16 -12.45
C ASN A 677 4.54 24.85 -13.28
N ALA A 678 5.49 25.48 -12.60
CA ALA A 678 6.63 26.13 -13.23
C ALA A 678 7.65 25.14 -13.82
N PHE A 679 7.59 23.86 -13.46
CA PHE A 679 8.51 22.84 -13.98
C PHE A 679 7.98 22.11 -15.21
N GLU A 680 6.71 22.32 -15.58
CA GLU A 680 6.15 21.75 -16.82
C GLU A 680 6.65 22.54 -18.04
N PRO A 681 7.53 21.97 -18.87
CA PRO A 681 8.25 22.75 -19.88
C PRO A 681 7.37 23.34 -20.98
N TYR A 682 6.27 22.65 -21.31
CA TYR A 682 5.32 23.10 -22.33
C TYR A 682 4.56 24.36 -21.91
N THR A 683 4.34 24.61 -20.60
CA THR A 683 3.64 25.83 -20.14
C THR A 683 4.35 27.10 -20.59
N TRP A 684 5.68 27.13 -20.45
CA TRP A 684 6.52 28.26 -20.84
C TRP A 684 6.58 28.45 -22.35
N TYR A 685 6.62 27.36 -23.12
CA TYR A 685 6.56 27.43 -24.58
C TYR A 685 5.27 28.10 -25.06
N HIS A 686 4.11 27.65 -24.56
CA HIS A 686 2.82 28.25 -24.93
C HIS A 686 2.72 29.73 -24.51
N LEU A 687 3.21 30.10 -23.33
CA LEU A 687 3.24 31.50 -22.88
C LEU A 687 4.19 32.38 -23.74
N MET A 688 5.34 31.85 -24.12
CA MET A 688 6.29 32.52 -25.01
C MET A 688 5.67 32.76 -26.39
N LEU A 689 5.01 31.75 -26.98
CA LEU A 689 4.30 31.90 -28.24
C LEU A 689 3.20 32.96 -28.18
N TYR A 690 2.45 33.01 -27.07
CA TYR A 690 1.45 34.05 -26.82
C TYR A 690 2.08 35.46 -26.83
N TYR A 691 3.23 35.65 -26.16
CA TYR A 691 3.91 36.94 -26.14
C TYR A 691 4.48 37.33 -27.51
N LEU A 692 5.05 36.38 -28.27
CA LEU A 692 5.48 36.64 -29.64
C LEU A 692 4.31 37.07 -30.53
N TYR A 693 3.20 36.35 -30.48
CA TYR A 693 2.01 36.68 -31.28
C TYR A 693 1.43 38.06 -30.94
N THR A 694 1.46 38.44 -29.66
CA THR A 694 0.96 39.76 -29.20
C THR A 694 1.99 40.88 -29.36
N GLY A 695 3.15 40.62 -29.98
CA GLY A 695 4.21 41.61 -30.22
C GLY A 695 5.03 41.98 -28.99
N GLN A 696 4.90 41.25 -27.88
CA GLN A 696 5.58 41.49 -26.61
C GLN A 696 6.93 40.77 -26.55
N THR A 697 7.81 41.02 -27.52
CA THR A 697 9.08 40.29 -27.72
C THR A 697 9.98 40.26 -26.48
N THR A 698 10.08 41.37 -25.73
CA THR A 698 10.87 41.43 -24.49
C THR A 698 10.31 40.51 -23.40
N LEU A 699 9.00 40.33 -23.32
CA LEU A 699 8.40 39.38 -22.38
C LEU A 699 8.64 37.95 -22.84
N ALA A 700 8.49 37.65 -24.14
CA ALA A 700 8.80 36.34 -24.70
C ALA A 700 10.25 35.90 -24.39
N GLU A 701 11.21 36.81 -24.57
CA GLU A 701 12.63 36.57 -24.24
C GLU A 701 12.83 36.27 -22.75
N LYS A 702 12.22 37.08 -21.87
CA LYS A 702 12.29 36.85 -20.42
C LYS A 702 11.67 35.52 -20.01
N THR A 703 10.54 35.16 -20.60
CA THR A 703 9.82 33.91 -20.34
C THR A 703 10.70 32.71 -20.68
N ILE A 704 11.34 32.68 -21.85
CA ILE A 704 12.13 31.53 -22.25
C ILE A 704 13.47 31.42 -21.50
N ASN A 705 14.12 32.56 -21.21
CA ASN A 705 15.33 32.58 -20.38
C ASN A 705 15.03 32.10 -18.96
N HIS A 706 13.87 32.47 -18.41
CA HIS A 706 13.41 31.95 -17.13
C HIS A 706 13.20 30.43 -17.16
N ALA A 707 12.54 29.90 -18.19
CA ALA A 707 12.32 28.46 -18.34
C ALA A 707 13.64 27.66 -18.42
N ILE A 708 14.63 28.15 -19.18
CA ILE A 708 15.97 27.53 -19.25
C ILE A 708 16.67 27.58 -17.89
N ASN A 709 16.56 28.69 -17.15
CA ASN A 709 17.15 28.82 -15.82
C ASN A 709 16.49 27.91 -14.78
N LEU A 710 15.19 27.62 -14.93
CA LEU A 710 14.47 26.66 -14.08
C LEU A 710 14.98 25.24 -14.30
N ASP A 711 15.11 24.81 -15.57
CA ASP A 711 15.67 23.50 -15.90
C ASP A 711 16.34 23.50 -17.28
N SER A 712 17.67 23.56 -17.28
CA SER A 712 18.47 23.54 -18.51
C SER A 712 18.62 22.16 -19.14
N THR A 713 18.12 21.10 -18.49
CA THR A 713 18.22 19.71 -18.96
C THR A 713 17.05 19.30 -19.86
N LYS A 714 15.98 20.11 -19.93
CA LYS A 714 14.80 19.82 -20.76
C LYS A 714 15.02 20.29 -22.20
N ALA A 715 15.03 19.35 -23.15
CA ALA A 715 15.23 19.63 -24.57
C ALA A 715 14.22 20.64 -25.13
N ILE A 716 12.96 20.55 -24.72
CA ILE A 716 11.88 21.43 -25.20
C ILE A 716 12.08 22.91 -24.81
N HIS A 717 12.77 23.24 -23.71
CA HIS A 717 13.14 24.63 -23.41
C HIS A 717 14.11 25.19 -24.47
N TRP A 718 15.05 24.37 -24.92
CA TRP A 718 15.99 24.77 -25.97
C TRP A 718 15.32 24.85 -27.34
N VAL A 719 14.39 23.93 -27.65
CA VAL A 719 13.53 24.02 -28.85
C VAL A 719 12.71 25.30 -28.86
N ALA A 720 12.10 25.65 -27.73
CA ALA A 720 11.33 26.88 -27.56
C ALA A 720 12.20 28.15 -27.71
N ALA A 721 13.42 28.14 -27.19
CA ALA A 721 14.38 29.24 -27.37
C ALA A 721 14.85 29.39 -28.81
N ALA A 722 15.08 28.27 -29.49
CA ALA A 722 15.41 28.27 -30.91
C ALA A 722 14.25 28.84 -31.72
N HIS A 723 13.01 28.45 -31.43
CA HIS A 723 11.82 29.02 -32.07
C HIS A 723 11.77 30.54 -31.90
N PHE A 724 11.96 31.06 -30.68
CA PHE A 724 12.03 32.50 -30.42
C PHE A 724 13.10 33.17 -31.29
N ASN A 725 14.32 32.64 -31.32
CA ASN A 725 15.42 33.20 -32.11
C ASN A 725 15.15 33.14 -33.62
N LEU A 726 14.51 32.09 -34.13
CA LEU A 726 14.10 31.98 -35.53
C LEU A 726 13.05 33.03 -35.91
N GLN A 727 12.14 33.37 -34.99
CA GLN A 727 11.13 34.42 -35.22
C GLN A 727 11.73 35.82 -35.29
N ILE A 728 12.74 36.12 -34.47
CA ILE A 728 13.43 37.42 -34.48
C ILE A 728 14.62 37.50 -35.46
N GLY A 729 14.92 36.42 -36.19
CA GLY A 729 15.96 36.39 -37.23
C GLY A 729 17.37 36.01 -36.76
N ASN A 730 17.54 35.57 -35.51
CA ASN A 730 18.82 35.15 -34.94
C ASN A 730 19.14 33.69 -35.28
N ILE A 731 19.40 33.41 -36.56
CA ILE A 731 19.58 32.05 -37.10
C ILE A 731 20.71 31.27 -36.43
N LEU A 732 21.88 31.89 -36.21
CA LEU A 732 23.05 31.22 -35.62
C LEU A 732 22.77 30.74 -34.19
N THR A 733 22.15 31.60 -33.37
CA THR A 733 21.79 31.27 -31.98
C THR A 733 20.77 30.13 -31.96
N ALA A 734 19.79 30.16 -32.86
CA ALA A 734 18.80 29.09 -32.94
C ALA A 734 19.42 27.73 -33.29
N ASP A 735 20.40 27.68 -34.20
CA ASP A 735 21.09 26.44 -34.58
C ASP A 735 21.81 25.81 -33.37
N ILE A 736 22.57 26.61 -32.62
CA ILE A 736 23.26 26.18 -31.39
C ILE A 736 22.26 25.63 -30.36
N GLN A 737 21.10 26.29 -30.21
CA GLN A 737 20.07 25.85 -29.29
C GLN A 737 19.42 24.53 -29.73
N LEU A 738 19.22 24.32 -31.04
CA LEU A 738 18.71 23.05 -31.57
C LEU A 738 19.73 21.91 -31.42
N GLU A 739 21.03 22.16 -31.58
CA GLU A 739 22.08 21.18 -31.27
C GLU A 739 22.06 20.79 -29.79
N LYS A 740 21.89 21.77 -28.90
CA LYS A 740 21.74 21.50 -27.46
C LYS A 740 20.50 20.66 -27.18
N ALA A 741 19.35 21.00 -27.77
CA ALA A 741 18.13 20.21 -27.66
C ALA A 741 18.32 18.77 -28.15
N PHE A 742 18.98 18.59 -29.30
CA PHE A 742 19.28 17.28 -29.87
C PHE A 742 20.17 16.42 -28.96
N SER A 743 21.15 17.04 -28.28
CA SER A 743 22.01 16.33 -27.33
C SER A 743 21.27 15.84 -26.08
N LEU A 744 20.15 16.48 -25.74
CA LEU A 744 19.33 16.16 -24.57
C LEU A 744 18.25 15.13 -24.90
N ASP A 745 17.56 15.31 -26.03
CA ASP A 745 16.53 14.39 -26.51
C ASP A 745 16.48 14.39 -28.04
N SER A 746 17.02 13.33 -28.65
CA SER A 746 17.03 13.14 -30.10
C SER A 746 15.76 12.46 -30.64
N MET A 747 14.82 12.07 -29.77
CA MET A 747 13.55 11.45 -30.16
C MET A 747 12.40 12.46 -30.21
N LEU A 748 12.55 13.64 -29.58
CA LEU A 748 11.55 14.70 -29.57
C LEU A 748 11.09 15.12 -30.98
N ALA A 749 9.78 15.08 -31.25
CA ALA A 749 9.24 15.42 -32.56
C ALA A 749 9.35 16.93 -32.87
N GLU A 750 9.14 17.76 -31.85
CA GLU A 750 9.17 19.22 -31.91
C GLU A 750 10.55 19.74 -32.31
N LEU A 751 11.61 19.05 -31.87
CA LEU A 751 12.98 19.33 -32.28
C LEU A 751 13.12 19.27 -33.82
N TYR A 752 12.66 18.18 -34.44
CA TYR A 752 12.78 18.02 -35.89
C TYR A 752 11.89 19.00 -36.68
N SER A 753 10.74 19.40 -36.14
CA SER A 753 9.94 20.47 -36.76
C SER A 753 10.66 21.82 -36.70
N GLU A 754 11.33 22.16 -35.59
CA GLU A 754 12.08 23.41 -35.50
C GLU A 754 13.38 23.40 -36.33
N ILE A 755 14.06 22.24 -36.46
CA ILE A 755 15.17 22.10 -37.43
C ILE A 755 14.65 22.30 -38.86
N ALA A 756 13.46 21.79 -39.19
CA ALA A 756 12.85 22.06 -40.49
C ALA A 756 12.60 23.56 -40.71
N TYR A 757 12.12 24.27 -39.69
CA TYR A 757 11.91 25.71 -39.76
C TYR A 757 13.22 26.50 -39.94
N LEU A 758 14.29 26.12 -39.22
CA LEU A 758 15.63 26.65 -39.43
C LEU A 758 16.09 26.48 -40.89
N ARG A 759 15.90 25.29 -41.47
CA ARG A 759 16.27 25.00 -42.86
C ARG A 759 15.45 25.82 -43.85
N ILE A 760 14.17 26.08 -43.58
CA ILE A 760 13.35 27.02 -44.37
C ILE A 760 13.95 28.43 -44.34
N LYS A 761 14.34 28.93 -43.16
CA LYS A 761 14.97 30.27 -43.02
C LYS A 761 16.32 30.36 -43.77
N GLN A 762 17.04 29.24 -43.89
CA GLN A 762 18.28 29.13 -44.66
C GLN A 762 18.06 28.85 -46.16
N ALA A 763 16.81 28.77 -46.62
CA ALA A 763 16.44 28.38 -47.98
C ALA A 763 16.89 26.96 -48.40
N HIS A 764 17.14 26.06 -47.44
CA HIS A 764 17.44 24.64 -47.64
C HIS A 764 16.15 23.80 -47.64
N PHE A 765 15.30 23.97 -48.67
CA PHE A 765 13.93 23.44 -48.65
C PHE A 765 13.82 21.92 -48.72
N GLU A 766 14.70 21.24 -49.46
CA GLU A 766 14.69 19.76 -49.52
C GLU A 766 15.07 19.16 -48.15
N ASP A 767 16.05 19.74 -47.47
CA ASP A 767 16.40 19.33 -46.10
C ASP A 767 15.25 19.60 -45.12
N ALA A 768 14.54 20.73 -45.27
CA ALA A 768 13.36 21.01 -44.45
C ALA A 768 12.26 19.94 -44.61
N ILE A 769 12.07 19.41 -45.83
CA ILE A 769 11.14 18.29 -46.08
C ILE A 769 11.60 17.03 -45.34
N VAL A 770 12.90 16.71 -45.39
CA VAL A 770 13.45 15.53 -44.70
C VAL A 770 13.22 15.63 -43.19
N GLN A 771 13.54 16.78 -42.58
CA GLN A 771 13.39 16.96 -41.13
C GLN A 771 11.92 16.96 -40.71
N SER A 772 11.04 17.59 -41.49
CA SER A 772 9.60 17.54 -41.22
C SER A 772 9.03 16.13 -41.30
N LYS A 773 9.44 15.32 -42.28
CA LYS A 773 9.07 13.90 -42.36
C LYS A 773 9.60 13.09 -41.18
N LYS A 774 10.79 13.42 -40.68
CA LYS A 774 11.34 12.80 -39.47
C LYS A 774 10.50 13.12 -38.24
N SER A 775 10.07 14.38 -38.09
CA SER A 775 9.11 14.78 -37.06
C SER A 775 7.80 13.98 -37.14
N LEU A 776 7.22 13.86 -38.34
CA LEU A 776 5.97 13.12 -38.57
C LEU A 776 6.10 11.60 -38.38
N LYS A 777 7.31 11.05 -38.50
CA LYS A 777 7.55 9.64 -38.19
C LYS A 777 7.40 9.38 -36.69
N THR A 778 7.90 10.29 -35.85
CA THR A 778 7.77 10.21 -34.39
C THR A 778 6.35 10.56 -33.94
N TYR A 779 5.81 11.68 -34.44
CA TYR A 779 4.49 12.18 -34.08
C TYR A 779 3.68 12.51 -35.34
N PRO A 780 2.88 11.55 -35.86
CA PRO A 780 2.10 11.74 -37.08
C PRO A 780 1.11 12.91 -37.03
N GLY A 781 0.65 13.28 -35.83
CA GLY A 781 -0.22 14.44 -35.60
C GLY A 781 0.49 15.79 -35.48
N ASN A 782 1.82 15.89 -35.72
CA ASN A 782 2.54 17.16 -35.59
C ASN A 782 2.12 18.16 -36.70
N TYR A 783 1.13 18.99 -36.41
CA TYR A 783 0.63 19.97 -37.36
C TYR A 783 1.67 21.03 -37.76
N MET A 784 2.64 21.36 -36.90
CA MET A 784 3.71 22.31 -37.23
C MET A 784 4.65 21.74 -38.29
N ALA A 785 5.04 20.46 -38.17
CA ALA A 785 5.81 19.77 -39.20
C ALA A 785 5.06 19.74 -40.56
N MET A 786 3.73 19.58 -40.53
CA MET A 786 2.91 19.65 -41.75
C MET A 786 2.88 21.06 -42.35
N ILE A 787 2.83 22.12 -41.53
CA ILE A 787 2.95 23.51 -42.00
C ILE A 787 4.32 23.74 -42.66
N TYR A 788 5.40 23.25 -42.05
CA TYR A 788 6.74 23.40 -42.62
C TYR A 788 6.92 22.60 -43.91
N LEU A 789 6.30 21.43 -44.05
CA LEU A 789 6.19 20.73 -45.34
C LEU A 789 5.43 21.56 -46.36
N ALA A 790 4.31 22.17 -45.97
CA ALA A 790 3.52 23.02 -46.86
C ALA A 790 4.35 24.19 -47.42
N ILE A 791 5.11 24.85 -46.54
CA ILE A 791 6.00 25.95 -46.91
C ILE A 791 7.11 25.46 -47.85
N ALA A 792 7.86 24.43 -47.45
CA ALA A 792 9.03 23.97 -48.19
C ALA A 792 8.66 23.45 -49.59
N THR A 793 7.58 22.66 -49.70
CA THR A 793 7.09 22.15 -51.00
C THR A 793 6.61 23.28 -51.91
N THR A 794 5.91 24.29 -51.36
CA THR A 794 5.51 25.48 -52.13
C THR A 794 6.72 26.25 -52.64
N LYS A 795 7.76 26.45 -51.83
CA LYS A 795 9.01 27.13 -52.25
C LYS A 795 9.77 26.37 -53.35
N LEU A 796 9.50 25.07 -53.50
CA LEU A 796 10.00 24.23 -54.59
C LEU A 796 9.01 24.14 -55.78
N ASN A 797 8.06 25.08 -55.88
CA ASN A 797 7.02 25.14 -56.92
C ASN A 797 6.07 23.91 -56.94
N ARG A 798 5.91 23.22 -55.81
CA ARG A 798 4.96 22.10 -55.63
C ARG A 798 3.72 22.56 -54.86
N GLU A 799 3.03 23.58 -55.39
CA GLU A 799 1.96 24.31 -54.69
C GLU A 799 0.78 23.41 -54.27
N GLN A 800 0.38 22.46 -55.11
CA GLN A 800 -0.70 21.52 -54.78
C GLN A 800 -0.30 20.58 -53.63
N GLU A 801 0.95 20.14 -53.59
CA GLU A 801 1.48 19.37 -52.46
C GLU A 801 1.48 20.23 -51.19
N GLY A 802 1.84 21.51 -51.33
CA GLY A 802 1.78 22.48 -50.25
C GLY A 802 0.39 22.64 -49.65
N ILE A 803 -0.64 22.84 -50.49
CA ILE A 803 -2.04 22.93 -50.06
C ILE A 803 -2.50 21.64 -49.37
N ASN A 804 -2.13 20.47 -49.88
CA ASN A 804 -2.50 19.19 -49.26
C ASN A 804 -1.90 19.05 -47.85
N TRP A 805 -0.64 19.45 -47.65
CA TRP A 805 -0.01 19.44 -46.32
C TRP A 805 -0.63 20.47 -45.38
N LEU A 806 -0.99 21.63 -45.90
CA LEU A 806 -1.70 22.64 -45.14
C LEU A 806 -3.07 22.13 -44.67
N GLU A 807 -3.85 21.49 -45.55
CA GLU A 807 -5.13 20.88 -45.16
C GLU A 807 -4.94 19.82 -44.06
N LYS A 808 -3.93 18.96 -44.20
CA LYS A 808 -3.60 17.98 -43.16
C LYS A 808 -3.24 18.65 -41.83
N SER A 809 -2.49 19.75 -41.85
CA SER A 809 -2.17 20.49 -40.62
C SER A 809 -3.42 20.98 -39.91
N ILE A 810 -4.40 21.51 -40.65
CA ILE A 810 -5.66 22.01 -40.09
C ILE A 810 -6.47 20.87 -39.49
N GLN A 811 -6.56 19.73 -40.18
CA GLN A 811 -7.21 18.52 -39.68
C GLN A 811 -6.56 17.96 -38.41
N ASN A 812 -5.30 18.32 -38.14
CA ASN A 812 -4.54 17.92 -36.94
C ASN A 812 -4.39 19.05 -35.91
N GLY A 813 -5.22 20.10 -36.00
CA GLY A 813 -5.34 21.12 -34.96
C GLY A 813 -4.52 22.39 -35.18
N ALA A 814 -4.01 22.64 -36.41
CA ALA A 814 -3.38 23.93 -36.71
C ALA A 814 -4.32 25.11 -36.44
N MET A 815 -3.84 26.06 -35.65
CA MET A 815 -4.61 27.22 -35.22
C MET A 815 -4.60 28.33 -36.29
N TYR A 816 -5.75 28.95 -36.50
CA TYR A 816 -5.92 30.03 -37.49
C TYR A 816 -5.00 31.23 -37.22
N PRO A 817 -4.84 31.73 -35.97
CA PRO A 817 -3.87 32.79 -35.68
C PRO A 817 -2.43 32.45 -36.08
N ILE A 818 -2.01 31.19 -35.92
CA ILE A 818 -0.65 30.75 -36.30
C ILE A 818 -0.49 30.79 -37.82
N LEU A 819 -1.46 30.27 -38.56
CA LEU A 819 -1.44 30.26 -40.03
C LEU A 819 -1.37 31.68 -40.62
N MET A 820 -1.99 32.65 -39.95
CA MET A 820 -1.96 34.05 -40.39
C MET A 820 -0.66 34.78 -40.00
N ALA A 821 -0.05 34.42 -38.87
CA ALA A 821 1.17 35.04 -38.37
C ALA A 821 2.44 34.61 -39.14
N LEU A 822 2.48 33.40 -39.69
CA LEU A 822 3.64 32.89 -40.42
C LEU A 822 3.80 33.55 -41.80
N LEU A 823 4.80 34.43 -41.93
CA LEU A 823 5.10 35.16 -43.17
C LEU A 823 5.45 34.22 -44.33
N GLU A 824 6.04 33.08 -44.05
CA GLU A 824 6.46 32.08 -45.04
C GLU A 824 5.29 31.49 -45.85
N LEU A 825 4.06 31.59 -45.34
CA LEU A 825 2.83 31.17 -46.01
C LEU A 825 2.27 32.22 -46.99
N GLU A 826 2.90 33.38 -47.18
CA GLU A 826 2.37 34.45 -48.02
C GLU A 826 2.09 34.01 -49.48
N SER A 827 2.94 33.15 -50.05
CA SER A 827 2.73 32.62 -51.41
C SER A 827 1.50 31.71 -51.49
N LEU A 828 1.29 30.84 -50.48
CA LEU A 828 0.10 29.99 -50.37
C LEU A 828 -1.18 30.82 -50.19
N ARG A 829 -1.11 31.92 -49.42
CA ARG A 829 -2.25 32.83 -49.18
C ARG A 829 -2.81 33.47 -50.44
N LYS A 830 -2.02 33.57 -51.51
CA LYS A 830 -2.44 34.14 -52.80
C LYS A 830 -3.21 33.13 -53.67
N LEU A 831 -3.17 31.85 -53.33
CA LEU A 831 -3.85 30.79 -54.07
C LEU A 831 -5.36 30.77 -53.77
N LYS A 832 -6.16 30.37 -54.74
CA LYS A 832 -7.62 30.26 -54.58
C LYS A 832 -7.98 29.15 -53.58
N GLU A 833 -7.19 28.09 -53.59
CA GLU A 833 -7.29 26.90 -52.76
C GLU A 833 -7.12 27.24 -51.27
N TRP A 834 -6.28 28.22 -50.93
CA TRP A 834 -6.16 28.72 -49.56
C TRP A 834 -7.49 29.24 -49.04
N ASN A 835 -8.16 30.11 -49.81
CA ASN A 835 -9.42 30.70 -49.40
C ASN A 835 -10.52 29.65 -49.24
N LEU A 836 -10.55 28.64 -50.12
CA LEU A 836 -11.47 27.51 -49.98
C LEU A 836 -11.20 26.73 -48.69
N LEU A 837 -9.93 26.47 -48.38
CA LEU A 837 -9.51 25.73 -47.20
C LEU A 837 -9.84 26.47 -45.91
N ILE A 838 -9.51 27.77 -45.83
CA ILE A 838 -9.82 28.60 -44.67
C ILE A 838 -11.33 28.71 -44.45
N ASN A 839 -12.11 28.91 -45.51
CA ASN A 839 -13.56 28.97 -45.39
C ASN A 839 -14.15 27.63 -44.96
N LYS A 840 -13.62 26.50 -45.44
CA LYS A 840 -14.08 25.15 -45.06
C LYS A 840 -13.91 24.86 -43.56
N TYR A 841 -12.80 25.28 -42.97
CA TYR A 841 -12.43 24.89 -41.60
C TYR A 841 -12.57 26.00 -40.55
N PHE A 842 -12.65 27.25 -40.96
CA PHE A 842 -12.71 28.42 -40.07
C PHE A 842 -13.91 29.36 -40.35
N SER A 843 -14.88 28.96 -41.18
CA SER A 843 -16.09 29.77 -41.46
C SER A 843 -16.81 30.17 -40.17
N GLY A 844 -17.10 31.48 -40.03
CA GLY A 844 -17.72 32.07 -38.85
C GLY A 844 -16.80 32.93 -37.98
N LYS A 845 -15.49 32.97 -38.27
CA LYS A 845 -14.49 33.76 -37.51
C LYS A 845 -13.69 34.77 -38.35
N VAL A 846 -13.95 34.86 -39.66
CA VAL A 846 -13.27 35.80 -40.59
C VAL A 846 -13.95 37.17 -40.62
N LYS A 847 -14.50 37.65 -39.49
CA LYS A 847 -15.25 38.92 -39.47
C LYS A 847 -14.64 40.05 -38.65
N ASP A 848 -13.53 39.85 -37.96
CA ASP A 848 -12.79 40.94 -37.29
C ASP A 848 -11.31 40.90 -37.63
#